data_AF-A0A3D1CT92-F1
#
_entry.id   AF-A0A3D1CT92-F1
#
_cell.length_a   1.000
_cell.length_b   1.000
_cell.length_c   1.000
_cell.angle_alpha   90.00
_cell.angle_beta   90.00
_cell.angle_gamma   90.00
#
_symmetry.space_group_name_H-M   'P 1'
#
loop_
_entity.id
_entity.type
_entity.pdbx_description
1 polymer ?
#
loop_
_entity_poly.entity_id
_entity_poly.type
_entity_poly.pdbx_seq_one_letter_code
_entity_poly.pdbx_strand_id
1 'polypeptide(L)'
;MPQIKRENWGKDHQLLPELDLIGLQLESYKEFLKVGITESLAEINGEKGIEDFTSKNWSLRFGTYRFGEAKYAPDQARLKAVSYDMPLYVEATLLNKRTGEEQTQEVFLGDVPKMTSVGTFIINGIERAVVTQLVRSPGVFFSGDDDVTTKRVLFKAELRPLRGSWLEINVGRRDVITVKIDRRRKMPATVLLRAIGYGTDDEIRALYQDILSKDELGLLDKTLAKDTCKGQNEALLEIYEKMRPGEPAVLDTAKEYLKQLFFDPRRYDLGKVGRYKLNRRLKITAAEDVTVLTKEDIAATIGYLIGLQNGVGKVDDIDHLSNRRVRRIGELVQANAFRIGLIRLERSIREKMSLTKTDEILTPSALVNARPLIATISEFFRRNRLSTILDQTNPLAEVDNLRRLSVMGTGGVTRERAAFSMRDINASQYSRICPVRSPEGPNIGLVTYLSLYTKVNKYGFLEAPYFRLVTEKGKVKVSTEIVYLAADEEEDYKITHAGINIDAAGFIQDEWVPIRFMNKFIEGLVEEVQFIDIVPRQVIGTSASLIPFIAHDEANRALMGTHMQCQAVPLIKPEAPVVGTGMEEAIATSMGRTIRARFDGVVELVDGQQVVLKLDKADAKLAAGLVTIQLNSNITVEGDKEIYRLQKFERTSQSTSYSQKPTVKIGQKIKAGEVIIDGPAADHGELSLGTNLLIAYTAFDGLGYEDAIVISDRLVRDDSLTSVQISEYRAKLMDTRLGAEELTNDIPNVSETYLANLTIDGIIRVGSEVTAGDILVGKIAPKGETELTPEERLLRAIFGEKSREVRDTSLRLSNGESGTVTDVQILDRELGDELDPGTIKEVVVKVAQMRKIRVGDKLAGRHGNKGVISKIVPTADMPHLEDGTPVDIIISPLSVLARMNLGQLLEAHLGWAAQTLGYNVAIPAFEDIDENRIWSELERAGLPTDGKAQLFDGRTGEAFKEKTVVGVAYILKLSHMVDDKTHARSTGPYSLVTQQPLGGKAQMGGQRVGEMEVWALEAHRAAHVLQEMLTIKSDDVRGRAKAFEAMVKGTDIPAPTVPEAFRVMMRELNSLGLDIVAQELEEIIDEDSLPAKVPADEVELLESETLLVEEDGETDETADKDADELDPDADSEPDESEGEIAETEFETEEKEGV
;
A
#
# COMPACT_ATOMS: atom_id res chain seq x y z
N MET A 1 -1.40 -24.68 -29.34
CA MET A 1 -1.93 -25.32 -30.59
C MET A 1 -1.62 -24.38 -31.76
N PRO A 2 -2.24 -24.39 -32.97
CA PRO A 2 -2.52 -23.09 -33.60
C PRO A 2 -3.22 -22.18 -32.58
N GLN A 3 -2.93 -20.88 -32.58
CA GLN A 3 -3.56 -19.95 -31.65
C GLN A 3 -5.06 -19.88 -31.95
N ILE A 4 -5.91 -20.16 -30.95
CA ILE A 4 -7.36 -19.99 -31.09
C ILE A 4 -7.61 -18.49 -31.19
N LYS A 5 -8.07 -18.03 -32.36
CA LYS A 5 -8.31 -16.61 -32.58
C LYS A 5 -9.51 -16.17 -31.75
N ARG A 6 -9.33 -15.18 -30.88
CA ARG A 6 -10.43 -14.57 -30.14
C ARG A 6 -11.32 -13.75 -31.09
N GLU A 7 -12.62 -14.04 -31.10
CA GLU A 7 -13.62 -13.24 -31.81
C GLU A 7 -14.07 -12.07 -30.94
N ASN A 8 -13.83 -10.83 -31.37
CA ASN A 8 -14.45 -9.67 -30.72
C ASN A 8 -15.93 -9.60 -31.12
N TRP A 9 -16.80 -9.54 -30.11
CA TRP A 9 -18.24 -9.35 -30.31
C TRP A 9 -18.68 -7.89 -30.11
N GLY A 10 -17.83 -7.03 -29.53
CA GLY A 10 -18.06 -5.60 -29.44
C GLY A 10 -17.81 -4.85 -30.75
N LYS A 11 -17.93 -3.52 -30.70
CA LYS A 11 -17.68 -2.62 -31.83
C LYS A 11 -16.17 -2.52 -32.11
N ASP A 12 -15.79 -2.38 -33.38
CA ASP A 12 -14.38 -2.24 -33.80
C ASP A 12 -13.93 -0.76 -33.77
N HIS A 13 -13.32 -0.35 -32.66
CA HIS A 13 -12.91 1.05 -32.43
C HIS A 13 -11.55 1.33 -33.04
N GLN A 14 -11.52 1.75 -34.31
CA GLN A 14 -10.27 1.98 -35.06
C GLN A 14 -9.43 3.19 -34.59
N LEU A 15 -9.97 4.04 -33.70
CA LEU A 15 -9.33 5.28 -33.21
C LEU A 15 -9.29 5.33 -31.67
N LEU A 16 -8.57 4.40 -31.05
CA LEU A 16 -8.33 4.43 -29.60
C LEU A 16 -7.03 5.19 -29.25
N PRO A 17 -6.98 5.91 -28.11
CA PRO A 17 -5.72 6.39 -27.55
C PRO A 17 -4.78 5.23 -27.20
N GLU A 18 -3.47 5.46 -27.29
CA GLU A 18 -2.46 4.53 -26.81
C GLU A 18 -2.66 4.22 -25.31
N LEU A 19 -2.82 2.93 -24.99
CA LEU A 19 -3.10 2.45 -23.63
C LEU A 19 -1.80 2.19 -22.86
N ASP A 20 -1.10 3.25 -22.48
CA ASP A 20 0.03 3.11 -21.56
C ASP A 20 -0.46 2.94 -20.11
N LEU A 21 -0.21 1.75 -19.56
CA LEU A 21 -0.60 1.40 -18.20
C LEU A 21 0.43 1.85 -17.14
N ILE A 22 1.69 2.10 -17.52
CA ILE A 22 2.82 2.37 -16.61
C ILE A 22 3.46 3.76 -16.78
N GLY A 23 3.25 4.43 -17.91
CA GLY A 23 3.90 5.68 -18.32
C GLY A 23 3.85 6.80 -17.30
N LEU A 24 2.75 6.92 -16.54
CA LEU A 24 2.58 7.90 -15.47
C LEU A 24 3.76 7.93 -14.47
N GLN A 25 4.29 6.75 -14.14
CA GLN A 25 5.43 6.59 -13.23
C GLN A 25 6.74 6.95 -13.97
N LEU A 26 6.96 6.36 -15.15
CA LEU A 26 8.16 6.54 -15.98
C LEU A 26 8.38 8.01 -16.37
N GLU A 27 7.35 8.69 -16.89
CA GLU A 27 7.39 10.10 -17.28
C GLU A 27 7.71 11.00 -16.08
N SER A 28 7.00 10.82 -14.97
CA SER A 28 7.17 11.69 -13.80
C SER A 28 8.55 11.55 -13.16
N TYR A 29 9.11 10.34 -13.11
CA TYR A 29 10.45 10.17 -12.56
C TYR A 29 11.53 10.71 -13.51
N LYS A 30 11.35 10.52 -14.82
CA LYS A 30 12.21 11.10 -15.88
C LYS A 30 12.17 12.64 -15.91
N GLU A 31 11.04 13.24 -15.52
CA GLU A 31 10.86 14.69 -15.33
C GLU A 31 11.61 15.19 -14.09
N PHE A 32 11.50 14.50 -12.95
CA PHE A 32 12.28 14.81 -11.73
C PHE A 32 13.80 14.74 -12.00
N LEU A 33 14.28 13.68 -12.64
CA LEU A 33 15.70 13.47 -12.95
C LEU A 33 16.29 14.49 -13.94
N LYS A 34 15.47 15.28 -14.65
CA LYS A 34 15.91 16.31 -15.62
C LYS A 34 15.67 17.74 -15.15
N VAL A 35 14.49 17.99 -14.58
CA VAL A 35 13.99 19.33 -14.25
C VAL A 35 13.99 19.52 -12.73
N GLY A 36 13.36 18.60 -11.99
CA GLY A 36 13.15 18.76 -10.55
C GLY A 36 14.43 18.85 -9.70
N ILE A 37 15.50 18.15 -10.10
CA ILE A 37 16.83 18.30 -9.49
C ILE A 37 17.40 19.70 -9.77
N THR A 38 17.34 20.15 -11.03
CA THR A 38 17.82 21.47 -11.48
C THR A 38 17.12 22.61 -10.73
N GLU A 39 15.78 22.55 -10.64
CA GLU A 39 14.97 23.51 -9.88
C GLU A 39 15.33 23.54 -8.40
N SER A 40 15.51 22.36 -7.78
CA SER A 40 15.86 22.25 -6.37
C SER A 40 17.23 22.89 -6.08
N LEU A 41 18.24 22.59 -6.90
CA LEU A 41 19.58 23.20 -6.78
C LEU A 41 19.54 24.72 -6.98
N ALA A 42 18.74 25.22 -7.93
CA ALA A 42 18.56 26.65 -8.18
C ALA A 42 17.91 27.39 -6.99
N GLU A 43 16.90 26.80 -6.34
CA GLU A 43 16.21 27.39 -5.18
C GLU A 43 17.17 27.67 -4.00
N ILE A 44 18.08 26.72 -3.76
CA ILE A 44 19.07 26.77 -2.67
C ILE A 44 20.18 27.78 -2.99
N ASN A 45 20.70 27.74 -4.22
CA ASN A 45 21.66 28.74 -4.72
C ASN A 45 21.11 30.16 -4.55
N GLY A 46 19.84 30.38 -4.93
CA GLY A 46 19.27 31.73 -5.00
C GLY A 46 20.09 32.68 -5.87
N GLU A 47 20.00 33.98 -5.58
CA GLU A 47 20.69 35.03 -6.38
C GLU A 47 22.20 35.13 -6.13
N LYS A 48 22.70 34.68 -4.97
CA LYS A 48 24.07 34.96 -4.48
C LYS A 48 24.92 33.72 -4.14
N GLY A 49 24.36 32.53 -4.33
CA GLY A 49 24.87 31.29 -3.75
C GLY A 49 24.50 31.14 -2.28
N ILE A 50 24.91 30.02 -1.70
CA ILE A 50 24.82 29.71 -0.28
C ILE A 50 25.87 30.55 0.44
N GLU A 51 25.47 31.68 0.99
CA GLU A 51 26.35 32.56 1.78
C GLU A 51 26.56 32.03 3.21
N ASP A 52 27.72 32.32 3.80
CA ASP A 52 27.96 32.12 5.24
C ASP A 52 27.05 33.03 6.10
N PHE A 53 26.83 32.72 7.39
CA PHE A 53 25.93 33.52 8.25
C PHE A 53 26.33 34.98 8.45
N THR A 54 27.58 35.36 8.16
CA THR A 54 28.03 36.77 8.17
C THR A 54 27.89 37.45 6.81
N SER A 55 27.54 36.70 5.75
CA SER A 55 27.51 37.06 4.32
C SER A 55 28.82 37.62 3.75
N LYS A 56 29.94 37.60 4.50
CA LYS A 56 31.16 38.39 4.21
C LYS A 56 32.38 37.57 3.80
N ASN A 57 32.40 36.26 4.04
CA ASN A 57 33.62 35.47 3.90
C ASN A 57 33.53 34.51 2.71
N TRP A 58 32.45 33.74 2.60
CA TRP A 58 32.33 32.66 1.63
C TRP A 58 30.97 32.67 0.92
N SER A 59 30.93 32.16 -0.31
CA SER A 59 29.68 31.71 -0.95
C SER A 59 29.94 30.43 -1.73
N LEU A 60 29.05 29.43 -1.60
CA LEU A 60 29.10 28.19 -2.37
C LEU A 60 27.91 28.10 -3.32
N ARG A 61 28.15 27.74 -4.58
CA ARG A 61 27.13 27.59 -5.62
C ARG A 61 27.23 26.21 -6.27
N PHE A 62 26.09 25.52 -6.39
CA PHE A 62 25.98 24.31 -7.20
C PHE A 62 25.80 24.66 -8.69
N GLY A 63 26.56 23.98 -9.55
CA GLY A 63 26.56 24.10 -11.01
C GLY A 63 25.70 23.04 -11.69
N THR A 64 26.25 22.36 -12.70
CA THR A 64 25.57 21.22 -13.34
C THR A 64 25.74 19.94 -12.53
N TYR A 65 24.97 18.91 -12.89
CA TYR A 65 25.00 17.59 -12.25
C TYR A 65 25.07 16.48 -13.28
N ARG A 66 25.60 15.33 -12.86
CA ARG A 66 25.57 14.08 -13.61
C ARG A 66 25.29 12.90 -12.69
N PHE A 67 24.71 11.85 -13.26
CA PHE A 67 24.66 10.54 -12.62
C PHE A 67 25.90 9.74 -13.03
N GLY A 68 26.45 8.95 -12.11
CA GLY A 68 27.34 7.83 -12.46
C GLY A 68 26.55 6.58 -12.85
N GLU A 69 27.26 5.51 -13.14
CA GLU A 69 26.66 4.19 -13.41
C GLU A 69 26.17 3.55 -12.11
N ALA A 70 25.15 2.69 -12.21
CA ALA A 70 24.61 1.96 -11.06
C ALA A 70 25.57 0.82 -10.66
N LYS A 71 25.86 0.69 -9.35
CA LYS A 71 26.80 -0.30 -8.80
C LYS A 71 26.40 -1.75 -9.09
N TYR A 72 25.11 -2.01 -9.21
CA TYR A 72 24.52 -3.33 -9.43
C TYR A 72 23.46 -3.29 -10.53
N ALA A 73 23.27 -4.39 -11.25
CA ALA A 73 22.07 -4.59 -12.08
C ALA A 73 20.82 -4.83 -11.21
N PRO A 74 19.58 -4.60 -11.72
CA PRO A 74 18.35 -4.84 -10.96
C PRO A 74 18.28 -6.23 -10.30
N ASP A 75 18.63 -7.29 -11.03
CA ASP A 75 18.56 -8.67 -10.52
C ASP A 75 19.65 -8.95 -9.48
N GLN A 76 20.82 -8.33 -9.61
CA GLN A 76 21.88 -8.37 -8.60
C GLN A 76 21.47 -7.61 -7.33
N ALA A 77 20.74 -6.51 -7.45
CA ALA A 77 20.22 -5.75 -6.31
C ALA A 77 19.14 -6.55 -5.56
N ARG A 78 18.21 -7.19 -6.29
CA ARG A 78 17.24 -8.15 -5.72
C ARG A 78 17.94 -9.29 -4.99
N LEU A 79 18.92 -9.93 -5.62
CA LEU A 79 19.67 -11.05 -5.07
C LEU A 79 20.49 -10.67 -3.83
N LYS A 80 21.34 -9.63 -3.91
CA LYS A 80 22.21 -9.21 -2.80
C LYS A 80 21.49 -8.45 -1.66
N ALA A 81 20.16 -8.31 -1.71
CA ALA A 81 19.36 -7.55 -0.75
C ALA A 81 19.75 -6.06 -0.61
N VAL A 82 20.34 -5.47 -1.65
CA VAL A 82 20.79 -4.07 -1.73
C VAL A 82 19.82 -3.21 -2.57
N SER A 83 20.00 -1.90 -2.56
CA SER A 83 19.20 -1.00 -3.40
C SER A 83 19.70 -0.98 -4.85
N TYR A 84 18.80 -0.65 -5.79
CA TYR A 84 19.17 -0.28 -7.16
C TYR A 84 19.18 1.25 -7.26
N ASP A 85 20.36 1.83 -7.20
CA ASP A 85 20.60 3.28 -7.18
C ASP A 85 21.77 3.67 -8.10
N MET A 86 21.93 4.98 -8.30
CA MET A 86 22.99 5.59 -9.09
C MET A 86 23.55 6.82 -8.36
N PRO A 87 24.89 7.00 -8.32
CA PRO A 87 25.51 8.08 -7.57
C PRO A 87 25.29 9.44 -8.26
N LEU A 88 24.81 10.43 -7.51
CA LEU A 88 24.64 11.81 -7.98
C LEU A 88 25.89 12.64 -7.68
N TYR A 89 26.50 13.18 -8.74
CA TYR A 89 27.60 14.14 -8.68
C TYR A 89 27.11 15.51 -9.14
N VAL A 90 27.58 16.57 -8.47
CA VAL A 90 27.23 17.96 -8.77
C VAL A 90 28.50 18.81 -8.72
N GLU A 91 28.67 19.74 -9.65
CA GLU A 91 29.72 20.75 -9.59
C GLU A 91 29.43 21.71 -8.42
N ALA A 92 30.40 21.95 -7.56
CA ALA A 92 30.32 22.96 -6.51
C ALA A 92 31.45 23.97 -6.67
N THR A 93 31.10 25.24 -6.89
CA THR A 93 32.03 26.37 -6.94
C THR A 93 31.99 27.11 -5.60
N LEU A 94 33.13 27.17 -4.92
CA LEU A 94 33.33 27.96 -3.71
C LEU A 94 34.07 29.26 -4.07
N LEU A 95 33.45 30.40 -3.77
CA LEU A 95 34.03 31.74 -3.91
C LEU A 95 34.47 32.26 -2.53
N ASN A 96 35.75 32.61 -2.41
CA ASN A 96 36.25 33.41 -1.29
C ASN A 96 35.96 34.89 -1.59
N LYS A 97 35.05 35.51 -0.81
CA LYS A 97 34.62 36.90 -1.03
C LYS A 97 35.69 37.94 -0.71
N ARG A 98 36.79 37.56 -0.05
CA ARG A 98 37.90 38.46 0.32
C ARG A 98 39.06 38.42 -0.67
N THR A 99 39.43 37.23 -1.16
CA THR A 99 40.51 37.08 -2.15
C THR A 99 40.02 37.17 -3.59
N GLY A 100 38.73 36.88 -3.84
CA GLY A 100 38.15 36.78 -5.18
C GLY A 100 38.47 35.46 -5.89
N GLU A 101 39.05 34.49 -5.18
CA GLU A 101 39.38 33.18 -5.72
C GLU A 101 38.15 32.27 -5.77
N GLU A 102 37.94 31.63 -6.93
CA GLU A 102 36.92 30.59 -7.13
C GLU A 102 37.59 29.22 -7.27
N GLN A 103 37.07 28.23 -6.53
CA GLN A 103 37.44 26.82 -6.68
C GLN A 103 36.20 25.99 -7.06
N THR A 104 36.18 25.47 -8.29
CA THR A 104 35.15 24.53 -8.75
C THR A 104 35.65 23.11 -8.61
N GLN A 105 34.86 22.26 -7.94
CA GLN A 105 35.14 20.85 -7.75
C GLN A 105 33.84 20.04 -7.90
N GLU A 106 33.91 18.87 -8.53
CA GLU A 106 32.78 17.94 -8.51
C GLU A 106 32.67 17.26 -7.14
N VAL A 107 31.48 17.29 -6.55
CA VAL A 107 31.16 16.73 -5.24
C VAL A 107 30.04 15.70 -5.34
N PHE A 108 30.12 14.65 -4.52
CA PHE A 108 29.09 13.62 -4.41
C PHE A 108 27.98 14.09 -3.46
N LEU A 109 26.72 14.06 -3.92
CA LEU A 109 25.55 14.42 -3.11
C LEU A 109 24.79 13.21 -2.54
N GLY A 110 25.15 11.99 -2.93
CA GLY A 110 24.50 10.77 -2.46
C GLY A 110 23.92 9.93 -3.61
N ASP A 111 23.47 8.73 -3.27
CA ASP A 111 22.89 7.79 -4.23
C ASP A 111 21.39 8.03 -4.39
N VAL A 112 20.93 8.03 -5.63
CA VAL A 112 19.53 8.26 -6.00
C VAL A 112 18.95 6.92 -6.51
N PRO A 113 17.91 6.36 -5.87
CA PRO A 113 17.24 5.14 -6.32
C PRO A 113 16.81 5.25 -7.77
N LYS A 114 17.25 4.29 -8.59
CA LYS A 114 17.02 4.28 -10.02
C LYS A 114 15.75 3.49 -10.32
N MET A 115 14.86 4.08 -11.12
CA MET A 115 13.64 3.42 -11.56
C MET A 115 13.97 2.31 -12.57
N THR A 116 13.26 1.18 -12.48
CA THR A 116 13.32 0.09 -13.47
C THR A 116 12.63 0.48 -14.78
N SER A 117 12.76 -0.34 -15.82
CA SER A 117 12.01 -0.17 -17.08
C SER A 117 10.49 -0.29 -16.95
N VAL A 118 10.00 -0.83 -15.83
CA VAL A 118 8.56 -1.08 -15.56
C VAL A 118 7.95 -0.13 -14.51
N GLY A 119 8.67 0.95 -14.13
CA GLY A 119 8.16 1.96 -13.21
C GLY A 119 8.30 1.62 -11.71
N THR A 120 9.07 0.58 -11.37
CA THR A 120 9.29 0.11 -9.99
C THR A 120 10.68 0.53 -9.46
N PHE A 121 10.93 0.30 -8.17
CA PHE A 121 12.20 0.54 -7.50
C PHE A 121 12.62 -0.69 -6.70
N ILE A 122 13.91 -0.98 -6.62
CA ILE A 122 14.44 -2.04 -5.76
C ILE A 122 15.15 -1.38 -4.58
N ILE A 123 14.64 -1.59 -3.37
CA ILE A 123 15.10 -0.94 -2.14
C ILE A 123 15.36 -2.04 -1.11
N ASN A 124 16.64 -2.26 -0.76
CA ASN A 124 17.08 -3.41 0.04
C ASN A 124 16.58 -4.76 -0.54
N GLY A 125 16.77 -4.98 -1.84
CA GLY A 125 16.30 -6.15 -2.59
C GLY A 125 14.79 -6.24 -2.84
N ILE A 126 13.97 -5.53 -2.07
CA ILE A 126 12.51 -5.57 -2.17
C ILE A 126 12.03 -4.64 -3.29
N GLU A 127 11.22 -5.18 -4.20
CA GLU A 127 10.58 -4.41 -5.27
C GLU A 127 9.40 -3.58 -4.72
N ARG A 128 9.39 -2.28 -5.03
CA ARG A 128 8.44 -1.29 -4.53
C ARG A 128 7.81 -0.45 -5.64
N ALA A 129 6.57 -0.05 -5.40
CA ALA A 129 5.83 0.93 -6.16
C ALA A 129 5.53 2.16 -5.29
N VAL A 130 5.64 3.37 -5.85
CA VAL A 130 5.22 4.59 -5.16
C VAL A 130 3.80 4.94 -5.60
N VAL A 131 2.86 4.80 -4.66
CA VAL A 131 1.45 5.13 -4.83
C VAL A 131 1.31 6.62 -5.10
N THR A 132 0.56 6.95 -6.16
CA THR A 132 0.37 8.33 -6.60
C THR A 132 -0.65 9.03 -5.69
N GLN A 133 -0.41 10.29 -5.33
CA GLN A 133 -1.16 10.98 -4.27
C GLN A 133 -2.19 11.97 -4.84
N LEU A 134 -3.45 11.89 -4.40
CA LEU A 134 -4.51 12.84 -4.75
C LEU A 134 -4.74 13.82 -3.58
N VAL A 135 -4.37 15.09 -3.75
CA VAL A 135 -4.47 16.13 -2.70
C VAL A 135 -5.33 17.31 -3.16
N ARG A 136 -5.80 18.14 -2.23
CA ARG A 136 -6.40 19.44 -2.59
C ARG A 136 -5.37 20.31 -3.31
N SER A 137 -5.77 20.90 -4.43
CA SER A 137 -4.95 21.85 -5.20
C SER A 137 -4.57 23.10 -4.38
N PRO A 138 -3.41 23.73 -4.63
CA PRO A 138 -3.16 25.11 -4.22
C PRO A 138 -4.12 26.09 -4.92
N GLY A 139 -4.29 27.28 -4.36
CA GLY A 139 -5.13 28.36 -4.88
C GLY A 139 -6.21 28.80 -3.88
N VAL A 140 -7.28 29.42 -4.40
CA VAL A 140 -8.43 29.88 -3.62
C VAL A 140 -9.61 28.90 -3.72
N PHE A 141 -10.39 28.79 -2.66
CA PHE A 141 -11.61 27.98 -2.54
C PHE A 141 -12.70 28.78 -1.81
N PHE A 142 -13.93 28.76 -2.30
CA PHE A 142 -15.09 29.39 -1.67
C PHE A 142 -16.12 28.34 -1.26
N SER A 143 -16.51 28.33 0.01
CA SER A 143 -17.50 27.39 0.56
C SER A 143 -18.48 28.12 1.47
N GLY A 144 -19.65 27.52 1.71
CA GLY A 144 -20.68 28.05 2.60
C GLY A 144 -21.12 27.00 3.60
N ASP A 145 -21.27 27.38 4.86
CA ASP A 145 -21.84 26.53 5.91
C ASP A 145 -23.23 27.09 6.31
N ASP A 146 -24.22 26.23 6.50
CA ASP A 146 -25.54 26.62 7.02
C ASP A 146 -25.46 26.94 8.52
N ASP A 147 -25.63 28.21 8.88
CA ASP A 147 -25.59 28.63 10.28
C ASP A 147 -26.93 28.42 10.99
N VAL A 148 -26.98 27.40 11.85
CA VAL A 148 -28.18 26.98 12.62
C VAL A 148 -28.87 28.14 13.35
N THR A 149 -28.11 29.14 13.82
CA THR A 149 -28.66 30.28 14.57
C THR A 149 -29.31 31.33 13.67
N THR A 150 -28.67 31.70 12.56
CA THR A 150 -29.17 32.76 11.65
C THR A 150 -30.04 32.23 10.50
N LYS A 151 -30.03 30.91 10.25
CA LYS A 151 -30.66 30.25 9.09
C LYS A 151 -30.23 30.85 7.75
N ARG A 152 -28.97 31.27 7.67
CA ARG A 152 -28.32 31.79 6.47
C ARG A 152 -27.07 30.96 6.18
N VAL A 153 -26.74 30.82 4.90
CA VAL A 153 -25.42 30.36 4.49
C VAL A 153 -24.40 31.44 4.82
N LEU A 154 -23.40 31.11 5.64
CA LEU A 154 -22.25 31.97 5.89
C LEU A 154 -21.08 31.50 5.05
N PHE A 155 -20.57 32.38 4.19
CA PHE A 155 -19.49 32.01 3.27
C PHE A 155 -18.10 32.24 3.87
N LYS A 156 -17.15 31.42 3.41
CA LYS A 156 -15.73 31.48 3.73
C LYS A 156 -14.88 31.27 2.47
N ALA A 157 -13.72 31.90 2.44
CA ALA A 157 -12.67 31.72 1.45
C ALA A 157 -11.41 31.13 2.12
N GLU A 158 -10.90 30.00 1.61
CA GLU A 158 -9.59 29.45 1.97
C GLU A 158 -8.58 29.76 0.85
N LEU A 159 -7.53 30.51 1.16
CA LEU A 159 -6.35 30.71 0.30
C LEU A 159 -5.22 29.79 0.78
N ARG A 160 -4.85 28.82 -0.07
CA ARG A 160 -3.97 27.70 0.28
C ARG A 160 -2.77 27.62 -0.66
N PRO A 161 -1.54 27.82 -0.17
CA PRO A 161 -0.34 27.62 -0.98
C PRO A 161 0.03 26.14 -1.14
N LEU A 162 1.00 25.88 -2.02
CA LEU A 162 1.77 24.63 -2.04
C LEU A 162 2.73 24.56 -0.84
N ARG A 163 3.27 25.72 -0.45
CA ARG A 163 4.18 25.92 0.69
C ARG A 163 3.98 27.31 1.31
N GLY A 164 3.88 27.40 2.64
CA GLY A 164 3.70 28.67 3.36
C GLY A 164 2.38 28.72 4.15
N SER A 165 2.08 29.88 4.72
CA SER A 165 0.93 30.07 5.63
C SER A 165 -0.42 30.05 4.91
N TRP A 166 -1.45 29.54 5.59
CA TRP A 166 -2.83 29.52 5.08
C TRP A 166 -3.56 30.79 5.50
N LEU A 167 -4.43 31.30 4.62
CA LEU A 167 -5.27 32.47 4.89
C LEU A 167 -6.75 32.09 4.82
N GLU A 168 -7.46 32.20 5.95
CA GLU A 168 -8.89 31.84 6.06
C GLU A 168 -9.72 33.11 6.29
N ILE A 169 -10.57 33.48 5.32
CA ILE A 169 -11.45 34.66 5.39
C ILE A 169 -12.90 34.18 5.54
N ASN A 170 -13.62 34.66 6.55
CA ASN A 170 -14.92 34.12 6.97
C ASN A 170 -15.91 35.25 7.28
N VAL A 171 -17.12 35.19 6.71
CA VAL A 171 -18.24 36.06 7.12
C VAL A 171 -18.82 35.54 8.43
N GLY A 172 -18.82 36.38 9.48
CA GLY A 172 -19.42 36.04 10.77
C GLY A 172 -20.89 36.44 10.89
N ARG A 173 -21.63 35.80 11.82
CA ARG A 173 -23.06 36.01 12.17
C ARG A 173 -23.56 37.47 12.41
N ARG A 174 -22.67 38.47 12.37
CA ARG A 174 -23.00 39.90 12.51
C ARG A 174 -22.66 40.70 11.24
N ASP A 175 -22.59 40.00 10.11
CA ASP A 175 -22.16 40.51 8.80
C ASP A 175 -20.80 41.23 8.87
N VAL A 176 -19.83 40.63 9.56
CA VAL A 176 -18.44 41.14 9.69
C VAL A 176 -17.48 40.13 9.08
N ILE A 177 -16.62 40.60 8.18
CA ILE A 177 -15.60 39.79 7.52
C ILE A 177 -14.39 39.66 8.45
N THR A 178 -14.04 38.43 8.82
CA THR A 178 -12.91 38.14 9.70
C THR A 178 -11.88 37.26 9.01
N VAL A 179 -10.60 37.55 9.22
CA VAL A 179 -9.48 36.77 8.69
C VAL A 179 -8.74 36.05 9.83
N LYS A 180 -8.17 34.89 9.51
CA LYS A 180 -7.13 34.20 10.29
C LYS A 180 -5.94 33.91 9.39
N ILE A 181 -4.75 33.87 9.98
CA ILE A 181 -3.54 33.29 9.39
C ILE A 181 -3.24 32.01 10.17
N ASP A 182 -2.93 30.90 9.49
CA ASP A 182 -2.59 29.60 10.09
C ASP A 182 -3.54 29.14 11.21
N ARG A 183 -4.84 29.37 11.02
CA ARG A 183 -5.92 29.05 11.97
C ARG A 183 -5.85 29.74 13.33
N ARG A 184 -4.95 30.71 13.52
CA ARG A 184 -4.75 31.47 14.77
C ARG A 184 -5.88 32.49 15.03
N ARG A 185 -5.63 33.43 15.95
CA ARG A 185 -6.63 34.41 16.45
C ARG A 185 -7.29 35.20 15.30
N LYS A 186 -8.62 35.36 15.37
CA LYS A 186 -9.39 36.14 14.40
C LYS A 186 -9.09 37.65 14.49
N MET A 187 -9.06 38.33 13.35
CA MET A 187 -8.99 39.79 13.22
C MET A 187 -9.95 40.28 12.12
N PRO A 188 -10.37 41.56 12.10
CA PRO A 188 -11.12 42.12 10.97
C PRO A 188 -10.32 42.01 9.67
N ALA A 189 -10.96 41.69 8.54
CA ALA A 189 -10.26 41.56 7.26
C ALA A 189 -9.60 42.86 6.77
N THR A 190 -10.10 44.01 7.23
CA THR A 190 -9.54 45.34 6.94
C THR A 190 -8.16 45.57 7.57
N VAL A 191 -7.85 44.94 8.72
CA VAL A 191 -6.50 44.98 9.31
C VAL A 191 -5.47 44.44 8.34
N LEU A 192 -5.77 43.32 7.66
CA LEU A 192 -4.87 42.77 6.64
C LEU A 192 -4.75 43.70 5.43
N LEU A 193 -5.85 44.31 4.97
CA LEU A 193 -5.83 45.28 3.86
C LEU A 193 -4.94 46.50 4.18
N ARG A 194 -5.02 47.05 5.41
CA ARG A 194 -4.12 48.10 5.88
C ARG A 194 -2.68 47.64 5.91
N ALA A 195 -2.42 46.46 6.47
CA ALA A 195 -1.07 45.92 6.61
C ALA A 195 -0.36 45.68 5.26
N ILE A 196 -1.08 45.22 4.23
CA ILE A 196 -0.53 45.09 2.86
C ILE A 196 -0.43 46.44 2.11
N GLY A 197 -1.10 47.49 2.58
CA GLY A 197 -0.87 48.88 2.14
C GLY A 197 -2.08 49.61 1.52
N TYR A 198 -3.31 49.20 1.82
CA TYR A 198 -4.51 50.02 1.65
C TYR A 198 -4.83 50.67 3.00
N GLY A 199 -4.09 51.72 3.34
CA GLY A 199 -3.95 52.21 4.72
C GLY A 199 -5.19 52.94 5.23
N THR A 200 -5.85 53.71 4.38
CA THR A 200 -7.01 54.55 4.74
C THR A 200 -8.35 53.86 4.45
N ASP A 201 -9.39 54.26 5.18
CA ASP A 201 -10.75 53.73 4.97
C ASP A 201 -11.26 54.03 3.55
N ASP A 202 -10.84 55.16 2.96
CA ASP A 202 -11.29 55.59 1.64
C ASP A 202 -10.55 54.88 0.49
N GLU A 203 -9.28 54.50 0.67
CA GLU A 203 -8.59 53.53 -0.21
C GLU A 203 -9.30 52.18 -0.21
N ILE A 204 -9.70 51.70 0.98
CA ILE A 204 -10.43 50.44 1.13
C ILE A 204 -11.82 50.52 0.47
N ARG A 205 -12.55 51.63 0.62
CA ARG A 205 -13.85 51.84 -0.07
C ARG A 205 -13.70 51.93 -1.58
N ALA A 206 -12.73 52.69 -2.09
CA ALA A 206 -12.48 52.84 -3.52
C ALA A 206 -12.20 51.48 -4.19
N LEU A 207 -11.46 50.60 -3.53
CA LEU A 207 -11.14 49.27 -4.06
C LEU A 207 -12.37 48.36 -4.25
N TYR A 208 -13.44 48.55 -3.49
CA TYR A 208 -14.68 47.76 -3.60
C TYR A 208 -15.84 48.54 -4.25
N GLN A 209 -15.60 49.73 -4.83
CA GLN A 209 -16.67 50.65 -5.25
C GLN A 209 -17.69 50.03 -6.22
N ASP A 210 -17.25 49.19 -7.16
CA ASP A 210 -18.13 48.47 -8.10
C ASP A 210 -19.03 47.43 -7.40
N ILE A 211 -18.54 46.83 -6.32
CA ILE A 211 -19.21 45.77 -5.54
C ILE A 211 -20.13 46.38 -4.47
N LEU A 212 -19.72 47.50 -3.86
CA LEU A 212 -20.51 48.26 -2.89
C LEU A 212 -21.86 48.73 -3.45
N SER A 213 -21.97 48.91 -4.78
CA SER A 213 -23.25 49.16 -5.46
C SER A 213 -24.29 48.03 -5.32
N LYS A 214 -23.88 46.86 -4.80
CA LYS A 214 -24.67 45.63 -4.63
C LYS A 214 -24.52 44.98 -3.25
N ASP A 215 -23.85 45.64 -2.30
CA ASP A 215 -23.66 45.12 -0.93
C ASP A 215 -24.86 45.51 -0.04
N GLU A 216 -26.01 44.87 -0.27
CA GLU A 216 -27.25 45.10 0.50
C GLU A 216 -27.07 44.82 2.01
N LEU A 217 -26.06 44.02 2.37
CA LEU A 217 -25.73 43.67 3.74
C LEU A 217 -24.77 44.65 4.43
N GLY A 218 -24.11 45.56 3.71
CA GLY A 218 -23.15 46.52 4.28
C GLY A 218 -21.97 45.84 5.01
N LEU A 219 -21.47 44.74 4.44
CA LEU A 219 -20.41 43.90 5.00
C LEU A 219 -19.11 44.68 5.25
N LEU A 220 -18.77 45.59 4.34
CA LEU A 220 -17.53 46.38 4.45
C LEU A 220 -17.57 47.38 5.60
N ASP A 221 -18.60 48.22 5.68
CA ASP A 221 -18.71 49.25 6.72
C ASP A 221 -18.91 48.65 8.12
N LYS A 222 -19.64 47.53 8.25
CA LYS A 222 -19.70 46.76 9.51
C LYS A 222 -18.34 46.21 9.93
N THR A 223 -17.48 45.88 8.97
CA THR A 223 -16.11 45.42 9.23
C THR A 223 -15.19 46.59 9.63
N LEU A 224 -15.25 47.72 8.91
CA LEU A 224 -14.53 48.96 9.25
C LEU A 224 -14.94 49.51 10.64
N ALA A 225 -16.22 49.44 10.98
CA ALA A 225 -16.73 49.84 12.30
C ALA A 225 -16.24 48.95 13.47
N LYS A 226 -15.74 47.74 13.17
CA LYS A 226 -15.11 46.83 14.13
C LYS A 226 -13.57 46.88 14.06
N ASP A 227 -13.00 47.68 13.16
CA ASP A 227 -11.57 47.81 12.96
C ASP A 227 -10.95 48.74 14.01
N THR A 228 -10.12 48.17 14.88
CA THR A 228 -9.36 48.87 15.90
C THR A 228 -8.20 49.68 15.33
N CYS A 229 -7.66 49.28 14.16
CA CYS A 229 -6.58 49.98 13.50
C CYS A 229 -7.11 51.14 12.63
N LYS A 230 -6.28 52.18 12.48
CA LYS A 230 -6.51 53.33 11.58
C LYS A 230 -5.33 53.59 10.63
N GLY A 231 -4.17 52.97 10.85
CA GLY A 231 -3.03 53.02 9.93
C GLY A 231 -2.34 51.67 9.69
N GLN A 232 -1.54 51.60 8.62
CA GLN A 232 -0.75 50.40 8.25
C GLN A 232 0.19 49.94 9.37
N ASN A 233 0.82 50.87 10.09
CA ASN A 233 1.78 50.57 11.14
C ASN A 233 1.14 49.84 12.33
N GLU A 234 -0.04 50.29 12.76
CA GLU A 234 -0.83 49.66 13.83
C GLU A 234 -1.28 48.26 13.40
N ALA A 235 -1.74 48.12 12.16
CA ALA A 235 -2.19 46.85 11.61
C ALA A 235 -1.06 45.81 11.49
N LEU A 236 0.16 46.24 11.18
CA LEU A 236 1.34 45.36 11.20
C LEU A 236 1.65 44.85 12.62
N LEU A 237 1.52 45.71 13.63
CA LEU A 237 1.73 45.34 15.03
C LEU A 237 0.62 44.40 15.54
N GLU A 238 -0.66 44.69 15.25
CA GLU A 238 -1.79 43.82 15.65
C GLU A 238 -1.66 42.41 15.04
N ILE A 239 -1.19 42.30 13.80
CA ILE A 239 -0.88 41.00 13.17
C ILE A 239 0.29 40.31 13.89
N TYR A 240 1.36 41.03 14.22
CA TYR A 240 2.52 40.45 14.91
C TYR A 240 2.14 39.89 16.29
N GLU A 241 1.47 40.68 17.12
CA GLU A 241 1.02 40.27 18.47
C GLU A 241 0.07 39.06 18.43
N LYS A 242 -0.87 39.03 17.47
CA LYS A 242 -1.82 37.92 17.31
C LYS A 242 -1.18 36.64 16.77
N MET A 243 -0.07 36.76 16.05
CA MET A 243 0.71 35.61 15.56
C MET A 243 1.74 35.13 16.60
N ARG A 244 2.35 36.04 17.36
CA ARG A 244 3.42 35.77 18.34
C ARG A 244 3.10 36.41 19.70
N PRO A 245 2.15 35.85 20.46
CA PRO A 245 1.84 36.35 21.81
C PRO A 245 3.08 36.21 22.71
N GLY A 246 3.46 37.31 23.38
CA GLY A 246 4.60 37.35 24.30
C GLY A 246 5.91 37.89 23.72
N GLU A 247 6.07 37.96 22.39
CA GLU A 247 7.22 38.67 21.78
C GLU A 247 6.95 40.19 21.69
N PRO A 248 7.95 41.05 21.95
CA PRO A 248 7.79 42.50 21.82
C PRO A 248 7.59 42.90 20.34
N ALA A 249 6.46 43.55 20.06
CA ALA A 249 6.09 43.96 18.70
C ALA A 249 6.90 45.18 18.23
N VAL A 250 8.01 44.92 17.53
CA VAL A 250 8.83 45.95 16.87
C VAL A 250 8.40 46.10 15.41
N LEU A 251 8.19 47.33 14.95
CA LEU A 251 7.59 47.62 13.64
C LEU A 251 8.35 47.03 12.45
N ASP A 252 9.69 47.14 12.42
CA ASP A 252 10.50 46.58 11.33
C ASP A 252 10.45 45.05 11.32
N THR A 253 10.48 44.42 12.50
CA THR A 253 10.30 42.96 12.67
C THR A 253 8.91 42.52 12.19
N ALA A 254 7.85 43.27 12.52
CA ALA A 254 6.50 43.00 12.07
C ALA A 254 6.33 43.13 10.55
N LYS A 255 6.95 44.14 9.95
CA LYS A 255 6.95 44.39 8.50
C LYS A 255 7.69 43.30 7.72
N GLU A 256 8.89 42.91 8.17
CA GLU A 256 9.64 41.82 7.56
C GLU A 256 8.98 40.46 7.82
N TYR A 257 8.31 40.26 8.97
CA TYR A 257 7.54 39.05 9.24
C TYR A 257 6.33 38.91 8.29
N LEU A 258 5.53 39.96 8.06
CA LEU A 258 4.43 39.90 7.09
C LEU A 258 4.93 39.63 5.66
N LYS A 259 6.06 40.24 5.28
CA LYS A 259 6.74 39.96 4.01
C LYS A 259 7.13 38.48 3.90
N GLN A 260 7.72 37.92 4.95
CA GLN A 260 8.11 36.51 5.03
C GLN A 260 6.92 35.53 5.09
N LEU A 261 5.72 35.97 5.48
CA LEU A 261 4.51 35.14 5.50
C LEU A 261 3.91 34.89 4.11
N PHE A 262 3.90 35.89 3.21
CA PHE A 262 3.12 35.82 1.95
C PHE A 262 3.87 36.28 0.68
N PHE A 263 4.95 37.05 0.83
CA PHE A 263 5.60 37.80 -0.26
C PHE A 263 7.08 37.41 -0.49
N ASP A 264 7.61 36.46 0.27
CA ASP A 264 8.96 35.89 0.12
C ASP A 264 8.89 34.52 -0.61
N PRO A 265 9.40 34.39 -1.85
CA PRO A 265 9.40 33.13 -2.59
C PRO A 265 10.09 31.96 -1.88
N ARG A 266 11.07 32.22 -0.99
CA ARG A 266 11.76 31.15 -0.24
C ARG A 266 10.86 30.51 0.82
N ARG A 267 9.85 31.24 1.31
CA ARG A 267 8.92 30.78 2.36
C ARG A 267 7.52 30.47 1.83
N TYR A 268 7.03 31.26 0.87
CA TYR A 268 5.70 31.16 0.31
C TYR A 268 5.74 30.79 -1.18
N ASP A 269 4.94 29.81 -1.59
CA ASP A 269 4.82 29.36 -2.97
C ASP A 269 3.43 28.75 -3.22
N LEU A 270 2.69 29.32 -4.17
CA LEU A 270 1.44 28.78 -4.73
C LEU A 270 1.71 27.63 -5.72
N GLY A 271 2.93 27.57 -6.29
CA GLY A 271 3.23 26.87 -7.52
C GLY A 271 2.46 27.43 -8.74
N LYS A 272 2.89 27.03 -9.94
CA LYS A 272 2.20 27.40 -11.21
C LYS A 272 0.72 26.99 -11.20
N VAL A 273 0.40 25.88 -10.55
CA VAL A 273 -0.99 25.38 -10.36
C VAL A 273 -1.85 26.34 -9.55
N GLY A 274 -1.34 26.82 -8.41
CA GLY A 274 -2.09 27.74 -7.55
C GLY A 274 -2.29 29.10 -8.21
N ARG A 275 -1.27 29.62 -8.92
CA ARG A 275 -1.36 30.84 -9.72
C ARG A 275 -2.38 30.70 -10.87
N TYR A 276 -2.30 29.63 -11.67
CA TYR A 276 -3.27 29.32 -12.72
C TYR A 276 -4.71 29.29 -12.19
N LYS A 277 -4.95 28.54 -11.10
CA LYS A 277 -6.28 28.38 -10.52
C LYS A 277 -6.83 29.69 -9.94
N LEU A 278 -5.99 30.45 -9.22
CA LEU A 278 -6.36 31.74 -8.64
C LEU A 278 -6.70 32.75 -9.75
N ASN A 279 -5.89 32.81 -10.81
CA ASN A 279 -6.16 33.62 -12.00
C ASN A 279 -7.49 33.24 -12.69
N ARG A 280 -7.73 31.95 -13.00
CA ARG A 280 -8.99 31.47 -13.62
C ARG A 280 -10.21 31.78 -12.75
N ARG A 281 -10.08 31.67 -11.42
CA ARG A 281 -11.19 31.87 -10.47
C ARG A 281 -11.52 33.35 -10.21
N LEU A 282 -10.51 34.19 -9.99
CA LEU A 282 -10.68 35.62 -9.67
C LEU A 282 -10.63 36.53 -10.91
N LYS A 283 -10.36 35.97 -12.09
CA LYS A 283 -10.19 36.68 -13.38
C LYS A 283 -9.03 37.68 -13.38
N ILE A 284 -7.96 37.36 -12.66
CA ILE A 284 -6.72 38.16 -12.55
C ILE A 284 -5.74 37.77 -13.66
N THR A 285 -5.08 38.75 -14.28
CA THR A 285 -4.16 38.60 -15.42
C THR A 285 -2.67 38.59 -15.02
N ALA A 286 -2.35 38.08 -13.83
CA ALA A 286 -0.96 37.93 -13.36
C ALA A 286 -0.23 36.80 -14.11
N ALA A 287 1.08 36.95 -14.35
CA ALA A 287 1.88 35.93 -15.05
C ALA A 287 2.00 34.61 -14.23
N GLU A 288 2.08 33.46 -14.92
CA GLU A 288 2.12 32.12 -14.28
C GLU A 288 3.35 31.92 -13.36
N ASP A 289 4.46 32.60 -13.62
CA ASP A 289 5.68 32.50 -12.82
C ASP A 289 5.65 33.33 -11.51
N VAL A 290 4.61 34.16 -11.28
CA VAL A 290 4.43 34.89 -10.01
C VAL A 290 3.79 33.98 -8.97
N THR A 291 4.59 33.14 -8.32
CA THR A 291 4.05 32.12 -7.39
C THR A 291 3.87 32.59 -5.94
N VAL A 292 4.28 33.81 -5.59
CA VAL A 292 3.87 34.46 -4.32
C VAL A 292 2.47 35.08 -4.43
N LEU A 293 1.85 35.42 -3.30
CA LEU A 293 0.63 36.23 -3.30
C LEU A 293 0.93 37.68 -3.68
N THR A 294 0.00 38.30 -4.41
CA THR A 294 -0.03 39.74 -4.67
C THR A 294 -1.04 40.43 -3.75
N LYS A 295 -1.02 41.77 -3.71
CA LYS A 295 -2.04 42.55 -2.99
C LYS A 295 -3.42 42.42 -3.64
N GLU A 296 -3.44 42.29 -4.97
CA GLU A 296 -4.63 42.15 -5.80
C GLU A 296 -5.33 40.80 -5.54
N ASP A 297 -4.57 39.71 -5.36
CA ASP A 297 -5.11 38.39 -5.04
C ASP A 297 -5.96 38.40 -3.74
N ILE A 298 -5.43 39.03 -2.69
CA ILE A 298 -6.07 39.11 -1.36
C ILE A 298 -7.32 40.00 -1.46
N ALA A 299 -7.20 41.15 -2.13
CA ALA A 299 -8.29 42.09 -2.31
C ALA A 299 -9.44 41.51 -3.16
N ALA A 300 -9.14 40.88 -4.30
CA ALA A 300 -10.12 40.22 -5.15
C ALA A 300 -10.78 39.01 -4.46
N THR A 301 -10.06 38.29 -3.60
CA THR A 301 -10.63 37.20 -2.78
C THR A 301 -11.70 37.73 -1.82
N ILE A 302 -11.45 38.87 -1.15
CA ILE A 302 -12.43 39.52 -0.27
C ILE A 302 -13.61 40.07 -1.09
N GLY A 303 -13.34 40.68 -2.26
CA GLY A 303 -14.39 41.17 -3.17
C GLY A 303 -15.32 40.07 -3.66
N TYR A 304 -14.78 38.92 -4.08
CA TYR A 304 -15.59 37.75 -4.47
C TYR A 304 -16.40 37.21 -3.29
N LEU A 305 -15.85 37.21 -2.07
CA LEU A 305 -16.58 36.76 -0.87
C LEU A 305 -17.77 37.69 -0.53
N ILE A 306 -17.61 39.02 -0.70
CA ILE A 306 -18.70 40.00 -0.57
C ILE A 306 -19.78 39.76 -1.63
N GLY A 307 -19.38 39.54 -2.89
CA GLY A 307 -20.30 39.20 -3.98
C GLY A 307 -21.09 37.93 -3.72
N LEU A 308 -20.41 36.87 -3.28
CA LEU A 308 -21.02 35.56 -2.97
C LEU A 308 -22.03 35.65 -1.82
N GLN A 309 -21.74 36.42 -0.76
CA GLN A 309 -22.67 36.63 0.35
C GLN A 309 -23.91 37.46 -0.04
N ASN A 310 -23.80 38.29 -1.09
CA ASN A 310 -24.92 38.97 -1.74
C ASN A 310 -25.48 38.16 -2.95
N GLY A 311 -25.23 36.85 -3.01
CA GLY A 311 -25.83 35.93 -3.99
C GLY A 311 -25.19 35.90 -5.38
N VAL A 312 -24.08 36.61 -5.60
CA VAL A 312 -23.39 36.73 -6.90
C VAL A 312 -22.13 35.87 -6.94
N GLY A 313 -22.25 34.60 -7.32
CA GLY A 313 -21.13 33.67 -7.52
C GLY A 313 -21.55 32.20 -7.56
N LYS A 314 -20.57 31.28 -7.61
CA LYS A 314 -20.78 29.85 -7.31
C LYS A 314 -19.85 29.42 -6.17
N VAL A 315 -20.29 28.51 -5.30
CA VAL A 315 -19.39 27.82 -4.35
C VAL A 315 -18.53 26.78 -5.07
N ASP A 316 -17.48 26.33 -4.41
CA ASP A 316 -16.58 25.29 -4.88
C ASP A 316 -16.84 23.97 -4.13
N ASP A 317 -17.16 22.91 -4.86
CA ASP A 317 -17.14 21.54 -4.34
C ASP A 317 -15.68 21.10 -4.13
N ILE A 318 -15.33 20.89 -2.87
CA ILE A 318 -13.97 20.57 -2.41
C ILE A 318 -13.52 19.17 -2.87
N ASP A 319 -14.46 18.28 -3.16
CA ASP A 319 -14.20 16.88 -3.53
C ASP A 319 -14.26 16.64 -5.06
N HIS A 320 -14.66 17.65 -5.83
CA HIS A 320 -14.55 17.74 -7.29
C HIS A 320 -13.09 17.67 -7.79
N LEU A 321 -12.86 17.06 -8.95
CA LEU A 321 -11.49 16.85 -9.47
C LEU A 321 -10.80 18.10 -10.01
N SER A 322 -11.50 19.20 -10.33
CA SER A 322 -10.81 20.50 -10.56
C SER A 322 -10.25 21.11 -9.27
N ASN A 323 -10.74 20.66 -8.12
CA ASN A 323 -10.28 21.08 -6.80
C ASN A 323 -9.21 20.14 -6.21
N ARG A 324 -9.00 18.96 -6.80
CA ARG A 324 -8.02 17.95 -6.35
C ARG A 324 -6.98 17.64 -7.43
N ARG A 325 -5.69 17.84 -7.12
CA ARG A 325 -4.58 17.54 -8.03
C ARG A 325 -3.83 16.28 -7.62
N VAL A 326 -3.30 15.58 -8.62
CA VAL A 326 -2.41 14.44 -8.48
C VAL A 326 -0.96 14.90 -8.37
N ARG A 327 -0.29 14.47 -7.29
CA ARG A 327 1.15 14.54 -7.10
C ARG A 327 1.76 13.20 -7.54
N ARG A 328 2.43 13.23 -8.68
CA ARG A 328 3.12 12.08 -9.29
C ARG A 328 4.44 11.81 -8.55
N ILE A 329 5.03 10.62 -8.73
CA ILE A 329 6.23 10.18 -7.99
C ILE A 329 7.38 11.18 -7.98
N GLY A 330 7.69 11.80 -9.12
CA GLY A 330 8.80 12.76 -9.24
C GLY A 330 8.62 13.96 -8.32
N GLU A 331 7.42 14.53 -8.28
CA GLU A 331 7.07 15.64 -7.37
C GLU A 331 7.12 15.20 -5.90
N LEU A 332 6.67 13.97 -5.60
CA LEU A 332 6.71 13.43 -4.25
C LEU A 332 8.14 13.27 -3.74
N VAL A 333 9.07 12.79 -4.58
CA VAL A 333 10.50 12.67 -4.23
C VAL A 333 11.16 14.05 -4.15
N GLN A 334 10.91 14.93 -5.13
CA GLN A 334 11.44 16.30 -5.17
C GLN A 334 11.06 17.08 -3.89
N ALA A 335 9.76 17.19 -3.60
CA ALA A 335 9.25 18.04 -2.53
C ALA A 335 9.39 17.43 -1.13
N ASN A 336 9.15 16.11 -0.98
CA ASN A 336 9.10 15.48 0.35
C ASN A 336 10.43 14.87 0.80
N ALA A 337 11.42 14.67 -0.09
CA ALA A 337 12.68 14.01 0.25
C ALA A 337 13.91 14.82 -0.20
N PHE A 338 14.03 15.10 -1.50
CA PHE A 338 15.23 15.70 -2.10
C PHE A 338 15.44 17.13 -1.60
N ARG A 339 14.44 17.99 -1.77
CA ARG A 339 14.45 19.39 -1.30
C ARG A 339 14.66 19.51 0.22
N ILE A 340 14.06 18.63 1.02
CA ILE A 340 14.19 18.66 2.48
C ILE A 340 15.60 18.25 2.91
N GLY A 341 16.16 17.21 2.30
CA GLY A 341 17.56 16.81 2.52
C GLY A 341 18.55 17.90 2.12
N LEU A 342 18.27 18.60 1.01
CA LEU A 342 19.08 19.71 0.53
C LEU A 342 19.00 20.97 1.42
N ILE A 343 17.87 21.28 2.04
CA ILE A 343 17.78 22.39 3.02
C ILE A 343 18.58 22.07 4.29
N ARG A 344 18.58 20.79 4.72
CA ARG A 344 19.45 20.32 5.81
C ARG A 344 20.93 20.41 5.43
N LEU A 345 21.28 20.08 4.19
CA LEU A 345 22.64 20.25 3.63
C LEU A 345 23.05 21.73 3.58
N GLU A 346 22.20 22.62 3.06
CA GLU A 346 22.45 24.06 2.99
C GLU A 346 22.81 24.61 4.36
N ARG A 347 21.99 24.32 5.37
CA ARG A 347 22.24 24.73 6.75
C ARG A 347 23.62 24.25 7.24
N SER A 348 23.96 22.99 7.02
CA SER A 348 25.26 22.43 7.43
C SER A 348 26.44 23.08 6.69
N ILE A 349 26.28 23.44 5.41
CA ILE A 349 27.30 24.18 4.64
C ILE A 349 27.48 25.59 5.22
N ARG A 350 26.40 26.33 5.52
CA ARG A 350 26.48 27.65 6.16
C ARG A 350 27.13 27.60 7.54
N GLU A 351 26.76 26.62 8.37
CA GLU A 351 27.33 26.42 9.71
C GLU A 351 28.84 26.16 9.63
N LYS A 352 29.30 25.28 8.72
CA LYS A 352 30.74 25.06 8.47
C LYS A 352 31.45 26.34 8.00
N MET A 353 30.95 27.02 6.97
CA MET A 353 31.60 28.20 6.39
C MET A 353 31.75 29.37 7.38
N SER A 354 30.89 29.46 8.40
CA SER A 354 31.01 30.47 9.46
C SER A 354 31.92 30.04 10.62
N LEU A 355 32.23 28.75 10.76
CA LEU A 355 33.18 28.23 11.76
C LEU A 355 34.62 28.16 11.22
N THR A 356 34.80 27.96 9.91
CA THR A 356 36.14 27.89 9.26
C THR A 356 36.81 29.26 9.21
N LYS A 357 38.12 29.32 9.50
CA LYS A 357 38.90 30.56 9.42
C LYS A 357 39.16 30.96 7.97
N THR A 358 39.22 32.26 7.70
CA THR A 358 39.44 32.76 6.31
C THR A 358 40.84 32.54 5.76
N ASP A 359 41.78 32.06 6.58
CA ASP A 359 43.18 31.79 6.21
C ASP A 359 43.44 30.30 5.94
N GLU A 360 42.44 29.44 6.08
CA GLU A 360 42.51 27.99 5.85
C GLU A 360 42.09 27.64 4.41
N ILE A 361 42.80 26.71 3.76
CA ILE A 361 42.50 26.26 2.39
C ILE A 361 41.26 25.35 2.42
N LEU A 362 40.10 25.95 2.20
CA LEU A 362 38.79 25.30 2.21
C LEU A 362 38.42 24.82 0.80
N THR A 363 38.11 23.53 0.64
CA THR A 363 37.62 22.96 -0.63
C THR A 363 36.09 22.74 -0.61
N PRO A 364 35.41 22.74 -1.78
CA PRO A 364 34.00 22.40 -1.86
C PRO A 364 33.68 21.01 -1.28
N SER A 365 34.55 20.02 -1.48
CA SER A 365 34.39 18.66 -0.93
C SER A 365 34.44 18.58 0.60
N ALA A 366 35.12 19.50 1.28
CA ALA A 366 35.17 19.54 2.75
C ALA A 366 33.87 20.12 3.34
N LEU A 367 33.20 21.01 2.62
CA LEU A 367 31.93 21.61 3.01
C LEU A 367 30.76 20.64 2.81
N VAL A 368 30.63 20.09 1.60
CA VAL A 368 29.45 19.32 1.17
C VAL A 368 29.46 17.91 1.80
N ASN A 369 28.42 17.60 2.58
CA ASN A 369 28.25 16.30 3.24
C ASN A 369 26.93 15.64 2.80
N ALA A 370 26.98 14.60 1.98
CA ALA A 370 25.80 13.92 1.42
C ALA A 370 24.82 13.32 2.47
N ARG A 371 25.27 13.05 3.71
CA ARG A 371 24.47 12.28 4.70
C ARG A 371 23.04 12.79 4.94
N PRO A 372 22.73 14.10 5.07
CA PRO A 372 21.37 14.57 5.29
C PRO A 372 20.42 14.32 4.12
N LEU A 373 20.95 14.22 2.89
CA LEU A 373 20.17 13.97 1.68
C LEU A 373 19.96 12.47 1.45
N ILE A 374 21.00 11.66 1.62
CA ILE A 374 20.90 10.19 1.64
C ILE A 374 19.86 9.75 2.68
N ALA A 375 19.86 10.38 3.86
CA ALA A 375 18.92 10.07 4.93
C ALA A 375 17.45 10.32 4.54
N THR A 376 17.11 11.49 3.94
CA THR A 376 15.71 11.79 3.58
C THR A 376 15.22 10.97 2.38
N ILE A 377 16.10 10.67 1.41
CA ILE A 377 15.78 9.78 0.28
C ILE A 377 15.51 8.35 0.80
N SER A 378 16.39 7.83 1.65
CA SER A 378 16.25 6.50 2.26
C SER A 378 15.01 6.40 3.16
N GLU A 379 14.72 7.43 3.96
CA GLU A 379 13.51 7.54 4.77
C GLU A 379 12.24 7.51 3.90
N PHE A 380 12.21 8.29 2.81
CA PHE A 380 11.08 8.28 1.87
C PHE A 380 10.85 6.89 1.27
N PHE A 381 11.87 6.28 0.66
CA PHE A 381 11.70 5.01 -0.04
C PHE A 381 11.49 3.81 0.89
N ARG A 382 12.05 3.81 2.11
CA ARG A 382 11.88 2.71 3.08
C ARG A 382 10.62 2.83 3.94
N ARG A 383 10.29 4.02 4.45
CA ARG A 383 9.29 4.24 5.51
C ARG A 383 8.03 5.01 5.10
N ASN A 384 8.00 5.74 3.98
CA ASN A 384 6.80 6.50 3.60
C ASN A 384 5.63 5.55 3.26
N ARG A 385 4.43 5.84 3.76
CA ARG A 385 3.19 5.10 3.48
C ARG A 385 2.81 5.06 1.99
N LEU A 386 3.36 5.97 1.18
CA LEU A 386 3.21 5.96 -0.29
C LEU A 386 4.21 5.02 -0.97
N SER A 387 5.35 4.68 -0.36
CA SER A 387 6.35 3.74 -0.92
C SER A 387 6.03 2.30 -0.50
N THR A 388 5.03 1.71 -1.15
CA THR A 388 4.55 0.35 -0.84
C THR A 388 5.40 -0.73 -1.50
N ILE A 389 5.47 -1.91 -0.88
CA ILE A 389 5.93 -3.13 -1.55
C ILE A 389 5.01 -3.40 -2.74
N LEU A 390 5.57 -3.83 -3.87
CA LEU A 390 4.77 -4.17 -5.05
C LEU A 390 3.83 -5.35 -4.73
N ASP A 391 2.62 -5.33 -5.29
CA ASP A 391 1.69 -6.46 -5.15
C ASP A 391 1.95 -7.43 -6.31
N GLN A 392 2.79 -8.42 -6.06
CA GLN A 392 3.29 -9.38 -7.04
C GLN A 392 2.55 -10.71 -6.91
N THR A 393 1.31 -10.68 -6.42
CA THR A 393 0.44 -11.86 -6.40
C THR A 393 0.28 -12.42 -7.82
N ASN A 394 -0.03 -11.56 -8.80
CA ASN A 394 -0.06 -11.84 -10.24
C ASN A 394 0.16 -10.52 -11.05
N PRO A 395 0.36 -10.56 -12.38
CA PRO A 395 0.66 -9.36 -13.16
C PRO A 395 -0.42 -8.27 -13.13
N LEU A 396 -1.70 -8.63 -12.97
CA LEU A 396 -2.77 -7.64 -12.80
C LEU A 396 -2.60 -6.86 -11.50
N ALA A 397 -2.23 -7.54 -10.41
CA ALA A 397 -1.97 -6.90 -9.13
C ALA A 397 -0.80 -5.90 -9.19
N GLU A 398 0.25 -6.19 -9.98
CA GLU A 398 1.38 -5.28 -10.19
C GLU A 398 0.91 -3.98 -10.88
N VAL A 399 0.12 -4.09 -11.95
CA VAL A 399 -0.43 -2.97 -12.73
C VAL A 399 -1.44 -2.14 -11.91
N ASP A 400 -2.36 -2.81 -11.22
CA ASP A 400 -3.36 -2.19 -10.34
C ASP A 400 -2.66 -1.39 -9.22
N ASN A 401 -1.56 -1.90 -8.65
CA ASN A 401 -0.75 -1.20 -7.67
C ASN A 401 -0.08 0.08 -8.23
N LEU A 402 0.52 0.02 -9.43
CA LEU A 402 1.14 1.19 -10.07
C LEU A 402 0.15 2.30 -10.45
N ARG A 403 -1.11 1.94 -10.78
CA ARG A 403 -2.21 2.87 -11.11
C ARG A 403 -3.06 3.32 -9.91
N ARG A 404 -2.64 2.98 -8.69
CA ARG A 404 -3.31 3.33 -7.43
C ARG A 404 -3.16 4.82 -7.10
N LEU A 405 -4.28 5.44 -6.72
CA LEU A 405 -4.39 6.78 -6.15
C LEU A 405 -4.67 6.67 -4.64
N SER A 406 -4.11 7.61 -3.85
CA SER A 406 -4.37 7.70 -2.41
C SER A 406 -4.54 9.14 -1.96
N VAL A 407 -5.58 9.41 -1.16
CA VAL A 407 -5.84 10.70 -0.51
C VAL A 407 -5.02 10.85 0.79
N MET A 408 -4.33 9.78 1.22
CA MET A 408 -3.49 9.75 2.42
C MET A 408 -2.06 10.21 2.16
N GLY A 409 -1.23 10.29 3.22
CA GLY A 409 0.19 10.67 3.14
C GLY A 409 0.45 12.13 3.48
N THR A 410 1.67 12.61 3.23
CA THR A 410 2.09 13.98 3.57
C THR A 410 1.31 15.02 2.75
N GLY A 411 0.64 15.95 3.43
CA GLY A 411 -0.28 16.91 2.79
C GLY A 411 -1.67 16.34 2.41
N GLY A 412 -1.90 15.05 2.65
CA GLY A 412 -3.20 14.38 2.50
C GLY A 412 -4.00 14.37 3.80
N VAL A 413 -4.88 13.38 3.95
CA VAL A 413 -5.80 13.21 5.11
C VAL A 413 -5.54 11.87 5.83
N THR A 414 -5.76 11.79 7.15
CA THR A 414 -5.74 10.51 7.90
C THR A 414 -7.09 9.80 7.86
N ARG A 415 -7.13 8.49 8.12
CA ARG A 415 -8.35 7.67 8.03
C ARG A 415 -9.46 8.18 8.95
N GLU A 416 -9.13 8.55 10.19
CA GLU A 416 -10.10 9.09 11.17
C GLU A 416 -10.59 10.50 10.81
N ARG A 417 -9.77 11.30 10.10
CA ARG A 417 -10.08 12.70 9.77
C ARG A 417 -10.70 12.89 8.39
N ALA A 418 -10.95 11.81 7.65
CA ALA A 418 -11.54 11.86 6.32
C ALA A 418 -13.08 11.87 6.40
N ALA A 419 -13.69 12.98 5.98
CA ALA A 419 -15.14 13.13 5.92
C ALA A 419 -15.78 12.15 4.94
N PHE A 420 -17.06 11.81 5.16
CA PHE A 420 -17.80 10.86 4.31
C PHE A 420 -17.85 11.29 2.83
N SER A 421 -17.98 12.58 2.52
CA SER A 421 -17.95 13.10 1.15
C SER A 421 -16.67 12.76 0.39
N MET A 422 -15.53 12.65 1.09
CA MET A 422 -14.24 12.27 0.50
C MET A 422 -14.16 10.81 0.08
N ARG A 423 -15.12 9.99 0.54
CA ARG A 423 -15.21 8.55 0.25
C ARG A 423 -16.22 8.24 -0.86
N ASP A 424 -17.02 9.23 -1.25
CA ASP A 424 -18.13 9.10 -2.19
C ASP A 424 -17.66 9.32 -3.65
N ILE A 425 -18.48 8.88 -4.60
CA ILE A 425 -18.19 8.94 -6.04
C ILE A 425 -18.71 10.26 -6.61
N ASN A 426 -17.83 11.24 -6.71
CA ASN A 426 -18.13 12.54 -7.31
C ASN A 426 -18.27 12.42 -8.84
N ALA A 427 -19.25 13.10 -9.44
CA ALA A 427 -19.52 13.02 -10.89
C ALA A 427 -18.29 13.31 -11.77
N SER A 428 -17.41 14.22 -11.36
CA SER A 428 -16.17 14.55 -12.08
C SER A 428 -15.15 13.42 -12.18
N GLN A 429 -15.30 12.35 -11.38
CA GLN A 429 -14.48 11.14 -11.46
C GLN A 429 -14.73 10.34 -12.75
N TYR A 430 -15.83 10.61 -13.47
CA TYR A 430 -16.17 9.94 -14.73
C TYR A 430 -14.99 9.92 -15.72
N SER A 431 -14.68 8.74 -16.28
CA SER A 431 -13.55 8.52 -17.19
C SER A 431 -12.15 8.92 -16.68
N ARG A 432 -12.01 9.19 -15.37
CA ARG A 432 -10.75 9.62 -14.73
C ARG A 432 -10.33 8.67 -13.60
N ILE A 433 -11.25 8.33 -12.71
CA ILE A 433 -11.06 7.41 -11.58
C ILE A 433 -12.13 6.30 -11.68
N CYS A 434 -11.70 5.04 -11.53
CA CYS A 434 -12.57 3.88 -11.65
C CYS A 434 -13.58 3.83 -10.48
N PRO A 435 -14.90 3.94 -10.74
CA PRO A 435 -15.91 3.93 -9.67
C PRO A 435 -16.07 2.56 -9.00
N VAL A 436 -15.73 1.47 -9.71
CA VAL A 436 -15.87 0.08 -9.24
C VAL A 436 -14.69 -0.35 -8.34
N ARG A 437 -13.54 0.34 -8.39
CA ARG A 437 -12.29 -0.14 -7.80
C ARG A 437 -11.88 0.68 -6.58
N SER A 438 -12.17 0.17 -5.38
CA SER A 438 -11.67 0.70 -4.10
C SER A 438 -11.53 -0.43 -3.05
N PRO A 439 -10.58 -0.37 -2.09
CA PRO A 439 -10.47 -1.38 -1.03
C PRO A 439 -11.68 -1.40 -0.09
N GLU A 440 -12.15 -2.60 0.23
CA GLU A 440 -13.18 -2.82 1.25
C GLU A 440 -12.68 -2.36 2.64
N GLY A 441 -13.61 -1.98 3.52
CA GLY A 441 -13.32 -1.56 4.89
C GLY A 441 -12.77 -0.12 5.01
N PRO A 442 -11.93 0.19 6.03
CA PRO A 442 -11.63 1.58 6.42
C PRO A 442 -10.97 2.49 5.36
N ASN A 443 -10.43 1.92 4.27
CA ASN A 443 -9.80 2.66 3.18
C ASN A 443 -10.75 2.99 2.01
N ILE A 444 -12.01 2.55 2.05
CA ILE A 444 -12.98 2.77 0.96
C ILE A 444 -13.09 4.25 0.59
N GLY A 445 -12.99 4.54 -0.70
CA GLY A 445 -12.94 5.89 -1.31
C GLY A 445 -11.67 6.72 -1.03
N LEU A 446 -10.90 6.39 0.02
CA LEU A 446 -9.61 7.05 0.32
C LEU A 446 -8.45 6.49 -0.50
N VAL A 447 -8.61 5.27 -1.01
CA VAL A 447 -7.76 4.64 -2.01
C VAL A 447 -8.63 4.27 -3.21
N THR A 448 -8.28 4.82 -4.37
CA THR A 448 -8.98 4.62 -5.64
C THR A 448 -7.96 4.33 -6.74
N TYR A 449 -8.39 4.12 -7.97
CA TYR A 449 -7.52 3.67 -9.07
C TYR A 449 -7.88 4.40 -10.36
N LEU A 450 -6.89 4.68 -11.21
CA LEU A 450 -7.10 5.37 -12.48
C LEU A 450 -7.94 4.53 -13.45
N SER A 451 -8.85 5.18 -14.16
CA SER A 451 -9.52 4.59 -15.32
C SER A 451 -8.52 4.31 -16.46
N LEU A 452 -8.93 3.55 -17.49
CA LEU A 452 -8.02 3.04 -18.52
C LEU A 452 -7.22 4.14 -19.25
N TYR A 453 -7.91 5.14 -19.81
CA TYR A 453 -7.30 6.13 -20.70
C TYR A 453 -6.98 7.48 -20.04
N THR A 454 -7.11 7.58 -18.71
CA THR A 454 -6.86 8.81 -17.94
C THR A 454 -5.42 9.32 -18.14
N LYS A 455 -5.27 10.61 -18.41
CA LYS A 455 -3.97 11.30 -18.40
C LYS A 455 -3.86 12.29 -17.25
N VAL A 456 -2.63 12.71 -16.95
CA VAL A 456 -2.31 13.70 -15.91
C VAL A 456 -1.54 14.84 -16.54
N ASN A 457 -2.10 16.05 -16.48
CA ASN A 457 -1.54 17.19 -17.21
C ASN A 457 -0.40 17.92 -16.49
N LYS A 458 0.15 18.96 -17.12
CA LYS A 458 1.25 19.78 -16.58
C LYS A 458 0.99 20.41 -15.21
N TYR A 459 -0.27 20.54 -14.79
CA TYR A 459 -0.66 21.05 -13.46
C TYR A 459 -0.97 19.93 -12.45
N GLY A 460 -1.07 18.68 -12.90
CA GLY A 460 -1.45 17.53 -12.10
C GLY A 460 -2.96 17.28 -12.04
N PHE A 461 -3.77 17.88 -12.90
CA PHE A 461 -5.20 17.53 -12.98
C PHE A 461 -5.40 16.27 -13.83
N LEU A 462 -6.48 15.53 -13.54
CA LEU A 462 -6.87 14.35 -14.30
C LEU A 462 -7.69 14.75 -15.53
N GLU A 463 -7.32 14.19 -16.68
CA GLU A 463 -7.96 14.44 -17.96
C GLU A 463 -8.54 13.14 -18.53
N ALA A 464 -9.75 13.22 -19.07
CA ALA A 464 -10.41 12.15 -19.80
C ALA A 464 -10.43 12.48 -21.30
N PRO A 465 -10.39 11.47 -22.19
CA PRO A 465 -10.44 11.68 -23.63
C PRO A 465 -11.87 11.58 -24.18
N TYR A 466 -12.14 12.41 -25.19
CA TYR A 466 -13.42 12.52 -25.90
C TYR A 466 -13.18 12.74 -27.39
N PHE A 467 -14.10 12.29 -28.24
CA PHE A 467 -14.17 12.77 -29.62
C PHE A 467 -14.97 14.07 -29.67
N ARG A 468 -14.53 15.00 -30.51
CA ARG A 468 -15.30 16.20 -30.85
C ARG A 468 -16.43 15.89 -31.81
N LEU A 469 -17.58 16.54 -31.66
CA LEU A 469 -18.69 16.48 -32.62
C LEU A 469 -18.64 17.65 -33.61
N VAL A 470 -19.04 17.38 -34.86
CA VAL A 470 -19.10 18.37 -35.96
C VAL A 470 -20.36 18.16 -36.80
N THR A 471 -21.02 19.25 -37.18
CA THR A 471 -22.26 19.20 -37.97
C THR A 471 -21.96 19.22 -39.46
N GLU A 472 -22.04 18.06 -40.12
CA GLU A 472 -21.92 17.93 -41.58
C GLU A 472 -23.31 17.81 -42.21
N LYS A 473 -23.65 18.68 -43.17
CA LYS A 473 -24.89 18.66 -43.96
C LYS A 473 -26.20 18.66 -43.13
N GLY A 474 -26.17 19.19 -41.91
CA GLY A 474 -27.31 19.19 -41.00
C GLY A 474 -27.51 17.88 -40.22
N LYS A 475 -26.49 17.03 -40.14
CA LYS A 475 -26.42 15.92 -39.17
C LYS A 475 -25.16 16.04 -38.32
N VAL A 476 -25.26 15.62 -37.06
CA VAL A 476 -24.11 15.58 -36.13
C VAL A 476 -23.28 14.34 -36.39
N LYS A 477 -21.95 14.52 -36.45
CA LYS A 477 -20.98 13.49 -36.82
C LYS A 477 -19.80 13.51 -35.84
N VAL A 478 -19.28 12.32 -35.54
CA VAL A 478 -18.08 12.14 -34.71
C VAL A 478 -16.82 12.49 -35.52
N SER A 479 -15.97 13.35 -34.96
CA SER A 479 -14.66 13.69 -35.51
C SER A 479 -13.62 12.62 -35.19
N THR A 480 -12.56 12.56 -35.99
CA THR A 480 -11.35 11.77 -35.67
C THR A 480 -10.41 12.50 -34.70
N GLU A 481 -10.74 13.75 -34.31
CA GLU A 481 -10.00 14.55 -33.33
C GLU A 481 -10.32 14.09 -31.89
N ILE A 482 -9.33 13.51 -31.22
CA ILE A 482 -9.37 13.17 -29.79
C ILE A 482 -8.90 14.39 -28.99
N VAL A 483 -9.76 14.86 -28.08
CA VAL A 483 -9.48 15.95 -27.16
C VAL A 483 -9.47 15.42 -25.73
N TYR A 484 -8.44 15.75 -24.96
CA TYR A 484 -8.39 15.51 -23.52
C TYR A 484 -8.95 16.74 -22.79
N LEU A 485 -9.86 16.55 -21.84
CA LEU A 485 -10.49 17.62 -21.06
C LEU A 485 -10.30 17.42 -19.55
N ALA A 486 -9.88 18.47 -18.86
CA ALA A 486 -9.87 18.52 -17.40
C ALA A 486 -11.29 18.64 -16.83
N ALA A 487 -11.46 18.33 -15.55
CA ALA A 487 -12.78 18.34 -14.90
C ALA A 487 -13.44 19.74 -14.83
N ASP A 488 -12.66 20.83 -14.80
CA ASP A 488 -13.15 22.21 -14.92
C ASP A 488 -13.38 22.66 -16.38
N GLU A 489 -13.03 21.85 -17.37
CA GLU A 489 -13.32 22.11 -18.79
C GLU A 489 -14.55 21.31 -19.24
N GLU A 490 -14.75 20.09 -18.72
CA GLU A 490 -15.99 19.33 -18.91
C GLU A 490 -17.23 20.02 -18.29
N GLU A 491 -17.08 20.86 -17.26
CA GLU A 491 -18.17 21.70 -16.74
C GLU A 491 -18.78 22.65 -17.80
N ASP A 492 -17.95 23.12 -18.75
CA ASP A 492 -18.32 24.15 -19.74
C ASP A 492 -18.95 23.55 -21.03
N TYR A 493 -18.97 22.21 -21.20
CA TYR A 493 -19.46 21.53 -22.42
C TYR A 493 -20.56 20.48 -22.15
N LYS A 494 -21.45 20.30 -23.14
CA LYS A 494 -22.43 19.21 -23.21
C LYS A 494 -21.79 17.98 -23.84
N ILE A 495 -21.71 16.88 -23.08
CA ILE A 495 -21.04 15.63 -23.50
C ILE A 495 -22.00 14.44 -23.42
N THR A 496 -22.03 13.58 -24.44
CA THR A 496 -22.80 12.32 -24.45
C THR A 496 -21.91 11.07 -24.41
N HIS A 497 -22.49 9.88 -24.32
CA HIS A 497 -21.76 8.61 -24.15
C HIS A 497 -21.63 7.78 -25.43
N ALA A 498 -20.58 6.97 -25.52
CA ALA A 498 -20.25 6.11 -26.65
C ALA A 498 -21.23 4.94 -26.91
N GLY A 499 -22.34 4.87 -26.16
CA GLY A 499 -23.35 3.81 -26.28
C GLY A 499 -24.47 4.11 -27.28
N ILE A 500 -24.57 5.34 -27.79
CA ILE A 500 -25.62 5.76 -28.73
C ILE A 500 -25.49 5.14 -30.13
N ASN A 501 -26.52 5.30 -30.96
CA ASN A 501 -26.56 4.77 -32.32
C ASN A 501 -25.77 5.67 -33.29
N ILE A 502 -24.67 5.13 -33.82
CA ILE A 502 -23.76 5.79 -34.76
C ILE A 502 -23.63 4.91 -36.00
N ASP A 503 -23.73 5.49 -37.20
CA ASP A 503 -23.55 4.75 -38.45
C ASP A 503 -22.07 4.57 -38.84
N ALA A 504 -21.81 3.70 -39.83
CA ALA A 504 -20.47 3.41 -40.33
C ALA A 504 -19.75 4.60 -41.01
N ALA A 505 -20.41 5.75 -41.17
CA ALA A 505 -19.81 7.00 -41.64
C ALA A 505 -19.62 8.03 -40.50
N GLY A 506 -19.92 7.65 -39.25
CA GLY A 506 -19.73 8.44 -38.05
C GLY A 506 -20.89 9.37 -37.70
N PHE A 507 -22.05 9.28 -38.36
CA PHE A 507 -23.21 10.12 -38.02
C PHE A 507 -24.05 9.50 -36.91
N ILE A 508 -24.45 10.32 -35.94
CA ILE A 508 -25.39 9.93 -34.89
C ILE A 508 -26.80 9.83 -35.51
N GLN A 509 -27.53 8.77 -35.17
CA GLN A 509 -28.89 8.54 -35.67
C GLN A 509 -29.98 8.97 -34.67
N ASP A 510 -29.66 9.01 -33.38
CA ASP A 510 -30.58 9.42 -32.32
C ASP A 510 -30.74 10.96 -32.28
N GLU A 511 -31.97 11.46 -32.37
CA GLU A 511 -32.26 12.90 -32.32
C GLU A 511 -32.19 13.47 -30.89
N TRP A 512 -32.59 12.65 -29.92
CA TRP A 512 -32.64 12.97 -28.49
C TRP A 512 -31.69 12.04 -27.73
N VAL A 513 -30.76 12.61 -26.97
CA VAL A 513 -29.67 11.87 -26.32
C VAL A 513 -29.49 12.31 -24.86
N PRO A 514 -29.02 11.41 -23.99
CA PRO A 514 -28.55 11.76 -22.66
C PRO A 514 -27.27 12.62 -22.72
N ILE A 515 -27.20 13.64 -21.88
CA ILE A 515 -26.17 14.68 -21.87
C ILE A 515 -25.68 14.90 -20.44
N ARG A 516 -24.36 14.91 -20.26
CA ARG A 516 -23.67 15.41 -19.06
C ARG A 516 -23.35 16.89 -19.28
N PHE A 517 -23.72 17.75 -18.34
CA PHE A 517 -23.44 19.19 -18.35
C PHE A 517 -23.40 19.74 -16.92
N MET A 518 -22.40 20.56 -16.57
CA MET A 518 -22.22 21.10 -15.20
C MET A 518 -22.37 20.05 -14.08
N ASN A 519 -21.73 18.88 -14.26
CA ASN A 519 -21.82 17.70 -13.37
C ASN A 519 -23.24 17.12 -13.15
N LYS A 520 -24.22 17.47 -13.98
CA LYS A 520 -25.57 16.90 -13.95
C LYS A 520 -25.82 16.07 -15.20
N PHE A 521 -26.62 15.01 -15.01
CA PHE A 521 -27.21 14.24 -16.09
C PHE A 521 -28.56 14.88 -16.47
N ILE A 522 -28.72 15.19 -17.75
CA ILE A 522 -29.94 15.71 -18.37
C ILE A 522 -30.14 14.99 -19.71
N GLU A 523 -31.21 15.29 -20.44
CA GLU A 523 -31.40 14.85 -21.82
C GLU A 523 -31.68 16.07 -22.71
N GLY A 524 -31.39 15.95 -24.01
CA GLY A 524 -31.60 17.03 -24.96
C GLY A 524 -31.35 16.62 -26.41
N LEU A 525 -31.41 17.60 -27.31
CA LEU A 525 -31.17 17.38 -28.74
C LEU A 525 -29.69 17.15 -29.02
N VAL A 526 -29.39 16.22 -29.93
CA VAL A 526 -28.02 15.89 -30.35
C VAL A 526 -27.26 17.10 -30.92
N GLU A 527 -27.96 18.08 -31.51
CA GLU A 527 -27.38 19.33 -32.02
C GLU A 527 -26.75 20.22 -30.93
N GLU A 528 -27.12 20.03 -29.66
CA GLU A 528 -26.55 20.81 -28.55
C GLU A 528 -25.23 20.23 -28.01
N VAL A 529 -24.86 19.01 -28.42
CA VAL A 529 -23.74 18.25 -27.86
C VAL A 529 -22.44 18.57 -28.60
N GLN A 530 -21.36 18.88 -27.87
CA GLN A 530 -20.06 19.19 -28.48
C GLN A 530 -19.05 18.02 -28.46
N PHE A 531 -19.23 17.05 -27.57
CA PHE A 531 -18.30 15.93 -27.39
C PHE A 531 -19.02 14.61 -27.08
N ILE A 532 -18.34 13.50 -27.36
CA ILE A 532 -18.76 12.13 -27.02
C ILE A 532 -17.60 11.36 -26.41
N ASP A 533 -17.87 10.46 -25.46
CA ASP A 533 -16.89 9.48 -24.97
C ASP A 533 -16.31 8.64 -26.12
N ILE A 534 -15.07 8.14 -26.01
CA ILE A 534 -14.43 7.35 -27.07
C ILE A 534 -14.96 5.92 -27.12
N VAL A 535 -15.00 5.25 -25.97
CA VAL A 535 -15.39 3.82 -25.86
C VAL A 535 -16.06 3.56 -24.50
N PRO A 536 -17.14 2.76 -24.42
CA PRO A 536 -17.88 2.60 -23.15
C PRO A 536 -17.01 2.14 -21.97
N ARG A 537 -16.03 1.26 -22.19
CA ARG A 537 -15.09 0.80 -21.14
C ARG A 537 -14.15 1.88 -20.57
N GLN A 538 -14.11 3.10 -21.12
CA GLN A 538 -13.17 4.14 -20.67
C GLN A 538 -13.42 4.63 -19.22
N VAL A 539 -14.63 4.39 -18.68
CA VAL A 539 -15.02 4.80 -17.32
C VAL A 539 -14.32 4.01 -16.21
N ILE A 540 -13.98 2.75 -16.46
CA ILE A 540 -13.40 1.82 -15.49
C ILE A 540 -11.87 1.71 -15.62
N GLY A 541 -11.24 1.08 -14.61
CA GLY A 541 -9.82 0.74 -14.57
C GLY A 541 -9.55 -0.71 -14.96
N THR A 542 -8.27 -1.09 -14.97
CA THR A 542 -7.75 -2.37 -15.49
C THR A 542 -8.44 -3.61 -14.94
N SER A 543 -8.51 -3.75 -13.61
CA SER A 543 -9.07 -4.92 -12.92
C SER A 543 -10.59 -5.08 -13.07
N ALA A 544 -11.32 -3.98 -13.30
CA ALA A 544 -12.75 -4.03 -13.66
C ALA A 544 -12.94 -4.34 -15.16
N SER A 545 -12.03 -3.91 -16.03
CA SER A 545 -12.13 -4.10 -17.49
C SER A 545 -11.93 -5.54 -17.96
N LEU A 546 -11.58 -6.46 -17.06
CA LEU A 546 -11.44 -7.92 -17.29
C LEU A 546 -12.68 -8.74 -16.93
N ILE A 547 -13.73 -8.09 -16.40
CA ILE A 547 -15.01 -8.73 -16.08
C ILE A 547 -15.92 -8.63 -17.32
N PRO A 548 -16.21 -9.75 -18.04
CA PRO A 548 -17.24 -9.75 -19.08
C PRO A 548 -18.61 -9.51 -18.45
N PHE A 549 -19.61 -9.05 -19.20
CA PHE A 549 -20.99 -8.84 -18.69
C PHE A 549 -21.09 -8.01 -17.38
N ILE A 550 -20.11 -7.13 -17.09
CA ILE A 550 -20.09 -6.30 -15.86
C ILE A 550 -21.31 -5.37 -15.72
N ALA A 551 -22.03 -5.09 -16.80
CA ALA A 551 -23.30 -4.36 -16.79
C ALA A 551 -24.46 -5.15 -16.13
N HIS A 552 -24.35 -6.47 -16.05
CA HIS A 552 -25.32 -7.40 -15.47
C HIS A 552 -25.01 -7.78 -14.00
N ASP A 553 -24.01 -7.15 -13.39
CA ASP A 553 -23.60 -7.36 -12.00
C ASP A 553 -23.91 -6.16 -11.11
N GLU A 554 -24.36 -6.43 -9.88
CA GLU A 554 -24.38 -5.44 -8.80
C GLU A 554 -22.97 -4.81 -8.61
N ALA A 555 -22.88 -3.49 -8.53
CA ALA A 555 -21.60 -2.78 -8.43
C ALA A 555 -20.70 -3.25 -7.26
N ASN A 556 -21.31 -3.67 -6.13
CA ASN A 556 -20.57 -4.26 -5.00
C ASN A 556 -19.95 -5.63 -5.35
N ARG A 557 -20.57 -6.42 -6.23
CA ARG A 557 -20.03 -7.70 -6.71
C ARG A 557 -18.92 -7.47 -7.73
N ALA A 558 -19.10 -6.53 -8.64
CA ALA A 558 -18.02 -6.11 -9.54
C ALA A 558 -16.78 -5.62 -8.74
N LEU A 559 -16.99 -4.81 -7.68
CA LEU A 559 -15.93 -4.37 -6.76
C LEU A 559 -15.22 -5.56 -6.10
N MET A 560 -15.97 -6.51 -5.53
CA MET A 560 -15.41 -7.74 -4.95
C MET A 560 -14.66 -8.59 -6.01
N GLY A 561 -15.17 -8.65 -7.24
CA GLY A 561 -14.55 -9.32 -8.38
C GLY A 561 -13.20 -8.74 -8.75
N THR A 562 -13.03 -7.42 -8.72
CA THR A 562 -11.72 -6.79 -8.93
C THR A 562 -10.69 -7.17 -7.86
N HIS A 563 -11.10 -7.31 -6.60
CA HIS A 563 -10.19 -7.75 -5.53
C HIS A 563 -9.76 -9.19 -5.70
N MET A 564 -10.69 -10.08 -6.07
CA MET A 564 -10.42 -11.50 -6.17
C MET A 564 -9.55 -11.84 -7.39
N GLN A 565 -9.67 -11.10 -8.49
CA GLN A 565 -8.71 -11.19 -9.60
C GLN A 565 -7.28 -10.79 -9.17
N CYS A 566 -7.11 -9.71 -8.40
CA CYS A 566 -5.78 -9.34 -7.86
C CYS A 566 -5.25 -10.34 -6.80
N GLN A 567 -6.12 -11.15 -6.19
CA GLN A 567 -5.76 -12.19 -5.20
C GLN A 567 -5.52 -13.58 -5.84
N ALA A 568 -5.74 -13.74 -7.15
CA ALA A 568 -5.58 -15.03 -7.83
C ALA A 568 -4.11 -15.46 -7.93
N VAL A 569 -3.79 -16.69 -7.53
CA VAL A 569 -2.39 -17.20 -7.57
C VAL A 569 -2.04 -17.81 -8.93
N PRO A 570 -0.83 -17.57 -9.48
CA PRO A 570 -0.37 -18.20 -10.70
C PRO A 570 -0.42 -19.73 -10.63
N LEU A 571 -1.13 -20.33 -11.59
CA LEU A 571 -1.29 -21.77 -11.73
C LEU A 571 -0.12 -22.37 -12.51
N ILE A 572 0.19 -23.65 -12.26
CA ILE A 572 1.21 -24.40 -13.03
C ILE A 572 0.77 -24.52 -14.50
N LYS A 573 -0.53 -24.72 -14.71
CA LYS A 573 -1.24 -24.76 -15.99
C LYS A 573 -2.20 -23.55 -16.07
N PRO A 574 -1.71 -22.34 -16.40
CA PRO A 574 -2.61 -21.24 -16.76
C PRO A 574 -3.33 -21.59 -18.07
N GLU A 575 -4.55 -21.08 -18.21
CA GLU A 575 -5.41 -21.30 -19.38
C GLU A 575 -6.11 -19.99 -19.73
N ALA A 576 -6.11 -19.61 -21.01
CA ALA A 576 -6.80 -18.40 -21.46
C ALA A 576 -8.32 -18.47 -21.19
N PRO A 577 -8.97 -17.40 -20.70
CA PRO A 577 -10.41 -17.40 -20.46
C PRO A 577 -11.18 -17.52 -21.78
N VAL A 578 -12.06 -18.52 -21.94
CA VAL A 578 -12.85 -18.70 -23.17
C VAL A 578 -13.68 -17.45 -23.44
N VAL A 579 -14.35 -16.92 -22.40
CA VAL A 579 -15.02 -15.60 -22.43
C VAL A 579 -14.08 -14.55 -21.81
N GLY A 580 -13.43 -13.74 -22.64
CA GLY A 580 -12.57 -12.63 -22.22
C GLY A 580 -13.19 -11.26 -22.50
N THR A 581 -12.42 -10.18 -22.37
CA THR A 581 -12.85 -8.80 -22.72
C THR A 581 -11.97 -8.13 -23.78
N GLY A 582 -10.86 -8.76 -24.15
CA GLY A 582 -9.82 -8.20 -25.03
C GLY A 582 -8.83 -7.29 -24.29
N MET A 583 -8.88 -7.22 -22.97
CA MET A 583 -7.93 -6.48 -22.12
C MET A 583 -6.81 -7.37 -21.58
N GLU A 584 -6.98 -8.70 -21.67
CA GLU A 584 -6.08 -9.73 -21.19
C GLU A 584 -4.66 -9.59 -21.79
N GLU A 585 -4.57 -9.39 -23.10
CA GLU A 585 -3.30 -9.23 -23.83
C GLU A 585 -2.54 -7.95 -23.42
N ALA A 586 -3.26 -6.84 -23.26
CA ALA A 586 -2.67 -5.55 -22.88
C ALA A 586 -2.10 -5.59 -21.45
N ILE A 587 -2.83 -6.19 -20.52
CA ILE A 587 -2.43 -6.27 -19.11
C ILE A 587 -1.24 -7.25 -18.95
N ALA A 588 -1.28 -8.43 -19.56
CA ALA A 588 -0.19 -9.42 -19.49
C ALA A 588 1.15 -8.93 -20.06
N THR A 589 1.13 -7.99 -21.02
CA THR A 589 2.34 -7.47 -21.67
C THR A 589 2.84 -6.14 -21.09
N SER A 590 1.99 -5.36 -20.42
CA SER A 590 2.33 -4.04 -19.86
C SER A 590 3.54 -4.02 -18.90
N MET A 591 3.67 -5.01 -18.01
CA MET A 591 4.79 -5.13 -17.07
C MET A 591 6.02 -5.83 -17.66
N GLY A 592 6.06 -6.09 -18.98
CA GLY A 592 7.15 -6.84 -19.63
C GLY A 592 7.32 -8.30 -19.16
N ARG A 593 6.40 -8.81 -18.32
CA ARG A 593 6.42 -10.18 -17.79
C ARG A 593 6.17 -11.22 -18.90
N THR A 594 5.29 -10.88 -19.84
CA THR A 594 5.14 -11.56 -21.14
C THR A 594 5.95 -10.78 -22.18
N ILE A 595 6.76 -11.47 -22.99
CA ILE A 595 7.70 -10.83 -23.91
C ILE A 595 7.27 -11.04 -25.37
N ARG A 596 7.17 -9.94 -26.11
CA ARG A 596 7.02 -9.89 -27.58
C ARG A 596 8.38 -9.72 -28.24
N ALA A 597 8.53 -10.22 -29.47
CA ALA A 597 9.69 -9.92 -30.30
C ALA A 597 9.74 -8.42 -30.63
N ARG A 598 10.92 -7.80 -30.51
CA ARG A 598 11.13 -6.39 -30.85
C ARG A 598 11.30 -6.14 -32.36
N PHE A 599 11.68 -7.17 -33.10
CA PHE A 599 12.02 -7.13 -34.53
C PHE A 599 11.51 -8.39 -35.24
N ASP A 600 11.41 -8.33 -36.57
CA ASP A 600 11.20 -9.50 -37.41
C ASP A 600 12.45 -10.40 -37.37
N GLY A 601 12.26 -11.73 -37.35
CA GLY A 601 13.37 -12.66 -37.25
C GLY A 601 12.99 -14.13 -37.40
N VAL A 602 13.98 -15.01 -37.21
CA VAL A 602 13.81 -16.47 -37.22
C VAL A 602 14.34 -17.04 -35.91
N VAL A 603 13.55 -17.89 -35.26
CA VAL A 603 13.95 -18.56 -34.01
C VAL A 603 15.06 -19.57 -34.30
N GLU A 604 16.26 -19.32 -33.79
CA GLU A 604 17.42 -20.21 -33.95
C GLU A 604 17.51 -21.25 -32.82
N LEU A 605 17.20 -20.83 -31.58
CA LEU A 605 17.24 -21.68 -30.39
C LEU A 605 16.04 -21.39 -29.48
N VAL A 606 15.49 -22.45 -28.88
CA VAL A 606 14.52 -22.39 -27.79
C VAL A 606 14.93 -23.45 -26.77
N ASP A 607 15.15 -23.03 -25.53
CA ASP A 607 15.39 -23.95 -24.41
C ASP A 607 14.65 -23.46 -23.14
N GLY A 608 14.94 -24.09 -22.00
CA GLY A 608 14.30 -23.76 -20.72
C GLY A 608 14.80 -22.47 -20.06
N GLN A 609 15.88 -21.87 -20.55
CA GLN A 609 16.57 -20.71 -19.97
C GLN A 609 16.63 -19.52 -20.93
N GLN A 610 16.52 -19.73 -22.25
CA GLN A 610 16.62 -18.69 -23.26
C GLN A 610 15.85 -18.99 -24.56
N VAL A 611 15.52 -17.92 -25.29
CA VAL A 611 15.09 -17.93 -26.70
C VAL A 611 16.04 -17.06 -27.49
N VAL A 612 16.50 -17.53 -28.66
CA VAL A 612 17.41 -16.78 -29.54
C VAL A 612 16.73 -16.51 -30.88
N LEU A 613 16.52 -15.23 -31.18
CA LEU A 613 16.08 -14.77 -32.49
C LEU A 613 17.29 -14.40 -33.33
N LYS A 614 17.37 -14.91 -34.55
CA LYS A 614 18.28 -14.41 -35.59
C LYS A 614 17.58 -13.26 -36.32
N LEU A 615 18.22 -12.08 -36.32
CA LEU A 615 17.73 -10.86 -36.92
C LEU A 615 18.42 -10.59 -38.26
N ASP A 616 17.82 -9.74 -39.10
CA ASP A 616 18.49 -9.21 -40.28
C ASP A 616 19.52 -8.12 -39.91
N LYS A 617 20.51 -7.89 -40.80
CA LYS A 617 21.68 -7.03 -40.50
C LYS A 617 21.37 -5.54 -40.30
N ALA A 618 20.16 -5.09 -40.63
CA ALA A 618 19.68 -3.76 -40.32
C ALA A 618 19.14 -3.71 -38.88
N ASP A 619 18.23 -4.61 -38.56
CA ASP A 619 17.55 -4.71 -37.27
C ASP A 619 18.50 -5.07 -36.14
N ALA A 620 19.49 -5.93 -36.38
CA ALA A 620 20.55 -6.23 -35.41
C ALA A 620 21.32 -4.97 -34.94
N LYS A 621 21.49 -3.96 -35.80
CA LYS A 621 22.11 -2.68 -35.42
C LYS A 621 21.17 -1.79 -34.60
N LEU A 622 19.88 -1.80 -34.92
CA LEU A 622 18.85 -1.09 -34.16
C LEU A 622 18.68 -1.72 -32.76
N ALA A 623 18.64 -3.05 -32.69
CA ALA A 623 18.56 -3.83 -31.46
C ALA A 623 19.74 -3.52 -30.52
N ALA A 624 20.98 -3.52 -31.05
CA ALA A 624 22.17 -3.18 -30.27
C ALA A 624 22.09 -1.77 -29.64
N GLY A 625 21.66 -0.75 -30.41
CA GLY A 625 21.47 0.60 -29.88
C GLY A 625 20.32 0.72 -28.87
N LEU A 626 19.25 -0.08 -29.04
CA LEU A 626 18.11 -0.10 -28.12
C LEU A 626 18.43 -0.80 -26.79
N VAL A 627 19.28 -1.83 -26.75
CA VAL A 627 19.75 -2.44 -25.49
C VAL A 627 20.57 -1.46 -24.64
N THR A 628 21.31 -0.53 -25.24
CA THR A 628 22.03 0.51 -24.49
C THR A 628 21.10 1.53 -23.83
N ILE A 629 19.84 1.63 -24.28
CA ILE A 629 18.85 2.62 -23.81
C ILE A 629 17.76 1.96 -22.93
N GLN A 630 17.37 0.72 -23.22
CA GLN A 630 16.37 -0.06 -22.49
C GLN A 630 17.06 -1.02 -21.51
N LEU A 631 17.00 -0.73 -20.22
CA LEU A 631 17.63 -1.46 -19.11
C LEU A 631 16.99 -2.83 -18.78
N ASN A 632 16.53 -3.57 -19.80
CA ASN A 632 16.02 -4.94 -19.64
C ASN A 632 17.21 -5.90 -19.59
N SER A 633 17.68 -6.21 -18.37
CA SER A 633 18.78 -7.15 -18.08
C SER A 633 18.65 -8.53 -18.73
N ASN A 634 17.42 -8.94 -19.05
CA ASN A 634 17.09 -10.22 -19.67
C ASN A 634 17.25 -10.25 -21.21
N ILE A 635 17.63 -9.16 -21.89
CA ILE A 635 17.80 -9.13 -23.35
C ILE A 635 19.22 -8.68 -23.72
N THR A 636 19.97 -9.54 -24.42
CA THR A 636 21.33 -9.26 -24.90
C THR A 636 21.44 -9.48 -26.41
N VAL A 637 22.19 -8.61 -27.11
CA VAL A 637 22.37 -8.68 -28.58
C VAL A 637 23.81 -9.05 -28.90
N GLU A 638 24.00 -10.14 -29.66
CA GLU A 638 25.30 -10.70 -30.04
C GLU A 638 25.38 -10.89 -31.56
N GLY A 639 26.04 -9.96 -32.24
CA GLY A 639 26.25 -10.04 -33.70
C GLY A 639 24.96 -9.85 -34.50
N ASP A 640 24.45 -10.94 -35.08
CA ASP A 640 23.16 -11.00 -35.80
C ASP A 640 22.05 -11.72 -34.99
N LYS A 641 22.24 -11.85 -33.67
CA LYS A 641 21.33 -12.55 -32.75
C LYS A 641 20.85 -11.66 -31.61
N GLU A 642 19.59 -11.85 -31.23
CA GLU A 642 18.98 -11.27 -30.03
C GLU A 642 18.57 -12.41 -29.10
N ILE A 643 19.15 -12.41 -27.90
CA ILE A 643 19.03 -13.46 -26.89
C ILE A 643 18.13 -12.94 -25.77
N TYR A 644 17.03 -13.66 -25.52
CA TYR A 644 16.05 -13.39 -24.49
C TYR A 644 16.20 -14.45 -23.39
N ARG A 645 16.59 -14.06 -22.18
CA ARG A 645 16.74 -14.94 -21.01
C ARG A 645 15.42 -15.04 -20.25
N LEU A 646 15.04 -16.25 -19.85
CA LEU A 646 13.77 -16.54 -19.17
C LEU A 646 13.93 -16.51 -17.65
N GLN A 647 13.00 -15.82 -16.98
CA GLN A 647 12.81 -15.88 -15.53
C GLN A 647 12.18 -17.23 -15.17
N LYS A 648 12.84 -18.04 -14.34
CA LYS A 648 12.39 -19.39 -13.97
C LYS A 648 12.30 -19.55 -12.47
N PHE A 649 11.09 -19.84 -11.99
CA PHE A 649 10.77 -20.05 -10.57
C PHE A 649 11.31 -18.92 -9.66
N GLU A 650 11.25 -17.67 -10.11
CA GLU A 650 11.56 -16.53 -9.26
C GLU A 650 10.51 -16.42 -8.14
N ARG A 651 10.98 -16.19 -6.91
CA ARG A 651 10.12 -15.90 -5.76
C ARG A 651 9.63 -14.45 -5.84
N THR A 652 8.34 -14.23 -5.66
CA THR A 652 7.76 -12.87 -5.54
C THR A 652 7.70 -12.39 -4.09
N SER A 653 7.42 -11.09 -3.90
CA SER A 653 7.24 -10.49 -2.57
C SER A 653 6.15 -11.18 -1.72
N GLN A 654 5.13 -11.77 -2.36
CA GLN A 654 4.02 -12.52 -1.75
C GLN A 654 4.31 -14.04 -1.71
N SER A 655 5.56 -14.45 -1.95
CA SER A 655 6.01 -15.84 -2.01
C SER A 655 5.29 -16.71 -3.06
N THR A 656 4.65 -16.12 -4.08
CA THR A 656 4.21 -16.85 -5.27
C THR A 656 5.42 -17.13 -6.18
N SER A 657 5.28 -18.07 -7.12
CA SER A 657 6.30 -18.35 -8.13
C SER A 657 6.00 -17.64 -9.45
N TYR A 658 6.93 -16.81 -9.93
CA TYR A 658 6.95 -16.28 -11.29
C TYR A 658 7.87 -17.12 -12.16
N SER A 659 7.33 -17.72 -13.22
CA SER A 659 8.06 -18.60 -14.13
C SER A 659 7.53 -18.44 -15.55
N GLN A 660 8.38 -17.93 -16.44
CA GLN A 660 8.10 -17.72 -17.86
C GLN A 660 8.14 -19.02 -18.65
N LYS A 661 7.50 -19.07 -19.83
CA LYS A 661 7.51 -20.25 -20.73
C LYS A 661 7.71 -19.80 -22.19
N PRO A 662 8.58 -20.44 -22.99
CA PRO A 662 8.69 -20.10 -24.41
C PRO A 662 7.46 -20.60 -25.19
N THR A 663 6.88 -19.76 -26.03
CA THR A 663 5.70 -20.09 -26.86
C THR A 663 6.09 -20.64 -28.24
N VAL A 664 7.27 -20.25 -28.72
CA VAL A 664 7.73 -20.44 -30.10
C VAL A 664 8.53 -21.73 -30.30
N LYS A 665 8.71 -22.12 -31.57
CA LYS A 665 9.49 -23.29 -31.98
C LYS A 665 10.71 -22.92 -32.81
N ILE A 666 11.76 -23.72 -32.71
CA ILE A 666 12.96 -23.58 -33.56
C ILE A 666 12.57 -23.61 -35.04
N GLY A 667 13.11 -22.67 -35.82
CA GLY A 667 12.81 -22.47 -37.24
C GLY A 667 11.52 -21.68 -37.52
N GLN A 668 10.75 -21.29 -36.50
CA GLN A 668 9.60 -20.41 -36.67
C GLN A 668 10.05 -19.00 -37.11
N LYS A 669 9.37 -18.43 -38.10
CA LYS A 669 9.48 -17.01 -38.44
C LYS A 669 8.58 -16.22 -37.50
N ILE A 670 9.10 -15.11 -36.97
CA ILE A 670 8.45 -14.26 -35.99
C ILE A 670 8.44 -12.83 -36.53
N LYS A 671 7.36 -12.10 -36.27
CA LYS A 671 7.26 -10.66 -36.54
C LYS A 671 7.43 -9.82 -35.27
N ALA A 672 7.84 -8.58 -35.43
CA ALA A 672 7.77 -7.58 -34.37
C ALA A 672 6.36 -7.51 -33.79
N GLY A 673 6.23 -7.63 -32.46
CA GLY A 673 4.95 -7.63 -31.74
C GLY A 673 4.32 -9.01 -31.48
N GLU A 674 4.79 -10.09 -32.13
CA GLU A 674 4.35 -11.47 -31.82
C GLU A 674 4.96 -11.95 -30.48
N VAL A 675 4.20 -12.73 -29.71
CA VAL A 675 4.59 -13.20 -28.37
C VAL A 675 5.54 -14.40 -28.47
N ILE A 676 6.73 -14.27 -27.87
CA ILE A 676 7.80 -15.29 -27.90
C ILE A 676 7.95 -16.04 -26.56
N ILE A 677 7.58 -15.40 -25.45
CA ILE A 677 7.68 -15.93 -24.09
C ILE A 677 6.45 -15.48 -23.31
N ASP A 678 5.66 -16.44 -22.81
CA ASP A 678 4.56 -16.21 -21.87
C ASP A 678 5.09 -15.89 -20.48
N GLY A 679 4.42 -14.93 -19.82
CA GLY A 679 4.65 -14.58 -18.43
C GLY A 679 4.06 -15.57 -17.41
N PRO A 680 4.20 -15.27 -16.11
CA PRO A 680 3.47 -15.96 -15.06
C PRO A 680 1.97 -15.60 -15.15
N ALA A 681 1.09 -16.58 -15.01
CA ALA A 681 -0.35 -16.42 -15.22
C ALA A 681 -0.69 -15.81 -16.61
N ALA A 682 -0.06 -16.35 -17.66
CA ALA A 682 -0.36 -16.03 -19.06
C ALA A 682 -0.37 -17.32 -19.92
N ASP A 683 -1.13 -17.27 -21.02
CA ASP A 683 -1.24 -18.34 -22.03
C ASP A 683 -1.35 -17.69 -23.42
N HIS A 684 -0.39 -17.98 -24.31
CA HIS A 684 -0.31 -17.42 -25.66
C HIS A 684 -0.43 -15.88 -25.73
N GLY A 685 0.08 -15.18 -24.72
CA GLY A 685 0.05 -13.72 -24.59
C GLY A 685 -1.11 -13.14 -23.79
N GLU A 686 -2.15 -13.91 -23.49
CA GLU A 686 -3.34 -13.45 -22.77
C GLU A 686 -3.22 -13.70 -21.26
N LEU A 687 -3.58 -12.70 -20.44
CA LEU A 687 -3.64 -12.83 -18.98
C LEU A 687 -4.58 -13.98 -18.58
N SER A 688 -4.02 -14.94 -17.85
CA SER A 688 -4.61 -16.24 -17.57
C SER A 688 -4.50 -16.56 -16.07
N LEU A 689 -5.42 -15.98 -15.29
CA LEU A 689 -5.46 -16.03 -13.82
C LEU A 689 -6.11 -17.31 -13.24
N GLY A 690 -6.70 -18.15 -14.10
CA GLY A 690 -7.58 -19.26 -13.72
C GLY A 690 -7.65 -20.35 -14.79
N THR A 691 -8.76 -21.08 -14.79
CA THR A 691 -9.08 -22.17 -15.73
C THR A 691 -10.59 -22.22 -16.00
N ASN A 692 -10.99 -22.68 -17.19
CA ASN A 692 -12.39 -22.78 -17.64
C ASN A 692 -12.99 -24.12 -17.17
N LEU A 693 -13.95 -24.09 -16.25
CA LEU A 693 -14.48 -25.30 -15.59
C LEU A 693 -15.98 -25.49 -15.83
N LEU A 694 -16.43 -26.74 -15.92
CA LEU A 694 -17.85 -27.07 -16.08
C LEU A 694 -18.58 -26.96 -14.74
N ILE A 695 -19.48 -25.98 -14.63
CA ILE A 695 -20.23 -25.65 -13.41
C ILE A 695 -21.69 -26.09 -13.54
N ALA A 696 -22.25 -26.67 -12.48
CA ALA A 696 -23.69 -26.85 -12.31
C ALA A 696 -24.24 -26.00 -11.14
N TYR A 697 -25.31 -25.26 -11.40
CA TYR A 697 -25.99 -24.43 -10.40
C TYR A 697 -27.13 -25.21 -9.73
N THR A 698 -26.80 -26.00 -8.70
CA THR A 698 -27.75 -26.91 -8.03
C THR A 698 -27.41 -27.17 -6.57
N ALA A 699 -28.34 -27.77 -5.83
CA ALA A 699 -28.14 -28.20 -4.44
C ALA A 699 -27.68 -29.67 -4.41
N PHE A 700 -26.63 -29.96 -3.66
CA PHE A 700 -26.03 -31.30 -3.55
C PHE A 700 -25.72 -31.62 -2.09
N ASP A 701 -26.48 -32.53 -1.48
CA ASP A 701 -26.38 -32.98 -0.07
C ASP A 701 -26.29 -31.88 1.01
N GLY A 702 -26.68 -30.63 0.70
CA GLY A 702 -26.41 -29.47 1.57
C GLY A 702 -24.93 -29.05 1.64
N LEU A 703 -24.04 -29.70 0.90
CA LEU A 703 -22.60 -29.40 0.85
C LEU A 703 -22.30 -28.03 0.22
N GLY A 704 -23.24 -27.49 -0.57
CA GLY A 704 -23.22 -26.12 -1.12
C GLY A 704 -23.95 -25.09 -0.25
N TYR A 705 -24.05 -25.29 1.06
CA TYR A 705 -24.71 -24.34 1.97
C TYR A 705 -23.98 -22.98 2.03
N GLU A 706 -24.74 -21.87 2.14
CA GLU A 706 -24.27 -20.48 1.96
C GLU A 706 -23.49 -20.27 0.64
N ASP A 707 -22.17 -20.12 0.75
CA ASP A 707 -21.18 -19.91 -0.31
C ASP A 707 -20.19 -21.10 -0.38
N ALA A 708 -20.55 -22.26 0.17
CA ALA A 708 -19.73 -23.46 0.07
C ALA A 708 -19.72 -24.00 -1.38
N ILE A 709 -18.56 -24.47 -1.81
CA ILE A 709 -18.33 -25.02 -3.15
C ILE A 709 -17.95 -26.50 -3.04
N VAL A 710 -18.56 -27.33 -3.88
CA VAL A 710 -18.19 -28.74 -4.06
C VAL A 710 -17.40 -28.87 -5.35
N ILE A 711 -16.28 -29.61 -5.33
CA ILE A 711 -15.44 -29.82 -6.52
C ILE A 711 -15.18 -31.31 -6.79
N SER A 712 -14.97 -31.64 -8.07
CA SER A 712 -14.54 -32.95 -8.51
C SER A 712 -13.07 -33.22 -8.17
N ASP A 713 -12.75 -34.46 -7.79
CA ASP A 713 -11.38 -34.92 -7.59
C ASP A 713 -10.53 -34.88 -8.87
N ARG A 714 -11.18 -34.77 -10.05
CA ARG A 714 -10.54 -34.48 -11.35
C ARG A 714 -9.57 -33.30 -11.24
N LEU A 715 -9.99 -32.20 -10.61
CA LEU A 715 -9.19 -30.97 -10.47
C LEU A 715 -7.92 -31.15 -9.61
N VAL A 716 -7.90 -32.18 -8.74
CA VAL A 716 -6.75 -32.54 -7.89
C VAL A 716 -5.79 -33.48 -8.62
N ARG A 717 -6.34 -34.39 -9.44
CA ARG A 717 -5.58 -35.35 -10.25
C ARG A 717 -4.92 -34.70 -11.46
N ASP A 718 -5.62 -33.78 -12.12
CA ASP A 718 -5.14 -33.10 -13.32
C ASP A 718 -4.29 -31.85 -13.03
N ASP A 719 -4.15 -31.46 -11.75
CA ASP A 719 -3.38 -30.30 -11.28
C ASP A 719 -3.85 -28.94 -11.85
N SER A 720 -5.12 -28.86 -12.30
CA SER A 720 -5.70 -27.66 -12.94
C SER A 720 -5.70 -26.44 -12.01
N LEU A 721 -5.92 -26.61 -10.71
CA LEU A 721 -5.90 -25.55 -9.69
C LEU A 721 -4.72 -25.68 -8.72
N THR A 722 -3.57 -26.14 -9.22
CA THR A 722 -2.33 -26.26 -8.45
C THR A 722 -1.39 -25.09 -8.76
N SER A 723 -0.85 -24.49 -7.71
CA SER A 723 0.09 -23.37 -7.75
C SER A 723 1.43 -23.73 -7.08
N VAL A 724 2.47 -22.93 -7.32
CA VAL A 724 3.77 -23.06 -6.64
C VAL A 724 3.99 -21.86 -5.73
N GLN A 725 4.27 -22.14 -4.46
CA GLN A 725 4.70 -21.17 -3.45
C GLN A 725 6.19 -21.37 -3.19
N ILE A 726 6.94 -20.28 -3.02
CA ILE A 726 8.38 -20.32 -2.71
C ILE A 726 8.62 -19.52 -1.43
N SER A 727 8.85 -20.25 -0.34
CA SER A 727 9.22 -19.68 0.95
C SER A 727 10.73 -19.45 1.03
N GLU A 728 11.14 -18.44 1.79
CA GLU A 728 12.53 -18.00 1.92
C GLU A 728 12.90 -17.92 3.40
N TYR A 729 13.93 -18.66 3.78
CA TYR A 729 14.38 -18.79 5.17
C TYR A 729 15.82 -18.29 5.27
N ARG A 730 16.11 -17.49 6.31
CA ARG A 730 17.38 -16.74 6.44
C ARG A 730 18.08 -17.10 7.75
N ALA A 731 19.27 -17.67 7.64
CA ALA A 731 20.16 -17.94 8.76
C ALA A 731 21.30 -16.92 8.76
N LYS A 732 21.32 -16.04 9.76
CA LYS A 732 22.44 -15.13 10.02
C LYS A 732 23.44 -15.80 10.95
N LEU A 733 24.71 -15.77 10.57
CA LEU A 733 25.85 -16.21 11.37
C LEU A 733 26.39 -14.99 12.12
N MET A 734 26.23 -14.97 13.44
CA MET A 734 26.54 -13.78 14.24
C MET A 734 27.88 -13.91 14.98
N ASP A 735 28.62 -12.82 15.05
CA ASP A 735 29.69 -12.64 16.02
C ASP A 735 29.09 -12.27 17.38
N THR A 736 29.30 -13.11 18.41
CA THR A 736 28.67 -12.94 19.74
C THR A 736 29.72 -12.62 20.81
N ARG A 737 29.28 -12.10 21.96
CA ARG A 737 30.17 -11.81 23.09
C ARG A 737 30.89 -13.03 23.66
N LEU A 738 30.43 -14.24 23.35
CA LEU A 738 31.05 -15.52 23.76
C LEU A 738 31.91 -16.14 22.65
N GLY A 739 32.05 -15.46 21.50
CA GLY A 739 32.67 -15.97 20.27
C GLY A 739 31.70 -16.00 19.09
N ALA A 740 32.23 -16.21 17.89
CA ALA A 740 31.42 -16.36 16.68
C ALA A 740 30.58 -17.64 16.71
N GLU A 741 29.41 -17.59 16.08
CA GLU A 741 28.67 -18.80 15.70
C GLU A 741 29.39 -19.54 14.55
N GLU A 742 29.32 -20.87 14.54
CA GLU A 742 29.90 -21.73 13.50
C GLU A 742 28.78 -22.39 12.66
N LEU A 743 29.01 -22.52 11.35
CA LEU A 743 28.20 -23.37 10.46
C LEU A 743 28.82 -24.78 10.40
N THR A 744 28.04 -25.81 10.70
CA THR A 744 28.52 -27.20 10.76
C THR A 744 27.37 -28.20 10.70
N ASN A 745 27.67 -29.44 10.30
CA ASN A 745 26.78 -30.59 10.48
C ASN A 745 27.01 -31.36 11.80
N ASP A 746 28.07 -31.03 12.57
CA ASP A 746 28.31 -31.56 13.93
C ASP A 746 27.44 -30.81 14.96
N ILE A 747 26.15 -31.15 15.00
CA ILE A 747 25.15 -30.50 15.86
C ILE A 747 24.81 -31.43 17.03
N PRO A 748 24.99 -31.00 18.31
CA PRO A 748 24.76 -31.87 19.46
C PRO A 748 23.30 -32.27 19.59
N ASN A 749 23.06 -33.50 20.06
CA ASN A 749 21.74 -34.08 20.36
C ASN A 749 20.77 -34.16 19.16
N VAL A 750 21.30 -34.17 17.93
CA VAL A 750 20.53 -34.37 16.68
C VAL A 750 20.84 -35.77 16.11
N SER A 751 19.81 -36.48 15.64
CA SER A 751 19.99 -37.79 15.00
C SER A 751 20.51 -37.67 13.56
N GLU A 752 21.34 -38.62 13.14
CA GLU A 752 21.97 -38.66 11.79
C GLU A 752 20.97 -38.47 10.64
N THR A 753 19.72 -38.89 10.81
CA THR A 753 18.62 -38.70 9.86
C THR A 753 18.40 -37.24 9.45
N TYR A 754 18.50 -36.29 10.40
CA TYR A 754 18.35 -34.86 10.12
C TYR A 754 19.64 -34.23 9.56
N LEU A 755 20.79 -34.90 9.73
CA LEU A 755 22.09 -34.44 9.26
C LEU A 755 22.40 -34.94 7.83
N ALA A 756 21.77 -36.04 7.40
CA ALA A 756 22.05 -36.73 6.14
C ALA A 756 21.95 -35.85 4.88
N ASN A 757 21.01 -34.89 4.87
CA ASN A 757 20.78 -33.98 3.73
C ASN A 757 21.70 -32.73 3.75
N LEU A 758 22.44 -32.48 4.83
CA LEU A 758 23.35 -31.34 4.94
C LEU A 758 24.66 -31.56 4.15
N THR A 759 25.37 -30.49 3.84
CA THR A 759 26.80 -30.52 3.45
C THR A 759 27.68 -30.60 4.69
N ILE A 760 29.00 -30.71 4.49
CA ILE A 760 29.99 -30.65 5.56
C ILE A 760 29.91 -29.30 6.29
N ASP A 761 29.63 -28.23 5.55
CA ASP A 761 29.46 -26.86 6.03
C ASP A 761 28.10 -26.64 6.76
N GLY A 762 27.33 -27.70 7.02
CA GLY A 762 26.03 -27.62 7.70
C GLY A 762 24.86 -27.11 6.86
N ILE A 763 25.03 -26.89 5.55
CA ILE A 763 23.99 -26.27 4.70
C ILE A 763 23.19 -27.33 3.94
N ILE A 764 21.87 -27.21 3.87
CA ILE A 764 21.00 -28.15 3.12
C ILE A 764 21.33 -28.17 1.62
N ARG A 765 21.33 -29.36 1.01
CA ARG A 765 21.63 -29.51 -0.43
C ARG A 765 20.43 -29.07 -1.29
N VAL A 766 20.69 -28.33 -2.37
CA VAL A 766 19.69 -28.04 -3.41
C VAL A 766 19.18 -29.36 -4.01
N GLY A 767 17.87 -29.46 -4.22
CA GLY A 767 17.17 -30.68 -4.65
C GLY A 767 16.72 -31.59 -3.50
N SER A 768 17.06 -31.30 -2.24
CA SER A 768 16.55 -32.06 -1.09
C SER A 768 15.05 -31.81 -0.91
N GLU A 769 14.28 -32.88 -0.71
CA GLU A 769 12.94 -32.78 -0.13
C GLU A 769 13.06 -32.60 1.39
N VAL A 770 12.28 -31.66 1.94
CA VAL A 770 12.33 -31.25 3.36
C VAL A 770 10.92 -31.12 3.93
N THR A 771 10.81 -31.39 5.22
CA THR A 771 9.58 -31.46 6.01
C THR A 771 9.73 -30.72 7.35
N ALA A 772 8.63 -30.48 8.03
CA ALA A 772 8.58 -29.79 9.31
C ALA A 772 9.60 -30.33 10.34
N GLY A 773 10.49 -29.46 10.83
CA GLY A 773 11.55 -29.81 11.80
C GLY A 773 12.91 -30.14 11.19
N ASP A 774 12.99 -30.43 9.88
CA ASP A 774 14.25 -30.66 9.18
C ASP A 774 15.16 -29.43 9.21
N ILE A 775 16.47 -29.67 9.30
CA ILE A 775 17.49 -28.61 9.39
C ILE A 775 17.80 -28.09 7.99
N LEU A 776 17.64 -26.78 7.79
CA LEU A 776 18.00 -26.08 6.55
C LEU A 776 19.42 -25.51 6.61
N VAL A 777 19.83 -25.00 7.78
CA VAL A 777 21.19 -24.51 8.04
C VAL A 777 21.58 -24.89 9.46
N GLY A 778 22.48 -25.86 9.58
CA GLY A 778 23.15 -26.26 10.82
C GLY A 778 24.04 -25.15 11.34
N LYS A 779 23.73 -24.66 12.54
CA LYS A 779 24.45 -23.55 13.18
C LYS A 779 24.57 -23.80 14.68
N ILE A 780 25.75 -23.59 15.21
CA ILE A 780 26.04 -23.70 16.64
C ILE A 780 26.58 -22.38 17.20
N ALA A 781 26.17 -22.04 18.42
CA ALA A 781 26.66 -20.89 19.17
C ALA A 781 27.45 -21.35 20.40
N PRO A 782 28.57 -20.71 20.78
CA PRO A 782 29.25 -21.00 22.04
C PRO A 782 28.32 -20.73 23.23
N LYS A 783 28.24 -21.69 24.16
CA LYS A 783 27.42 -21.59 25.37
C LYS A 783 28.33 -21.31 26.56
N GLY A 784 28.00 -20.32 27.38
CA GLY A 784 28.68 -20.12 28.67
C GLY A 784 28.42 -21.28 29.63
N GLU A 785 29.32 -21.46 30.60
CA GLU A 785 29.12 -22.42 31.69
C GLU A 785 27.81 -22.14 32.42
N THR A 786 27.02 -23.18 32.67
CA THR A 786 25.79 -23.11 33.46
C THR A 786 25.90 -24.12 34.59
N GLU A 787 25.62 -23.69 35.81
CA GLU A 787 25.51 -24.59 36.95
C GLU A 787 24.44 -25.65 36.66
N LEU A 788 24.85 -26.92 36.66
CA LEU A 788 23.99 -28.08 36.46
C LEU A 788 23.38 -28.49 37.80
N THR A 789 22.11 -28.90 37.80
CA THR A 789 21.44 -29.38 39.02
C THR A 789 22.11 -30.65 39.57
N PRO A 790 21.91 -31.03 40.84
CA PRO A 790 22.45 -32.29 41.39
C PRO A 790 22.08 -33.52 40.55
N GLU A 791 20.88 -33.54 39.98
CA GLU A 791 20.35 -34.59 39.11
C GLU A 791 21.06 -34.60 37.75
N GLU A 792 21.20 -33.44 37.11
CA GLU A 792 21.95 -33.31 35.85
C GLU A 792 23.44 -33.68 36.02
N ARG A 793 24.05 -33.29 37.15
CA ARG A 793 25.42 -33.66 37.51
C ARG A 793 25.56 -35.17 37.69
N LEU A 794 24.60 -35.81 38.36
CA LEU A 794 24.56 -37.26 38.54
C LEU A 794 24.38 -37.99 37.20
N LEU A 795 23.46 -37.54 36.35
CA LEU A 795 23.26 -38.08 35.01
C LEU A 795 24.52 -37.97 34.15
N ARG A 796 25.17 -36.79 34.13
CA ARG A 796 26.44 -36.57 33.39
C ARG A 796 27.57 -37.46 33.91
N ALA A 797 27.61 -37.75 35.21
CA ALA A 797 28.56 -38.67 35.83
C ALA A 797 28.26 -40.16 35.51
N ILE A 798 26.99 -40.55 35.39
CA ILE A 798 26.57 -41.92 35.04
C ILE A 798 26.83 -42.23 33.56
N PHE A 799 26.42 -41.33 32.65
CA PHE A 799 26.53 -41.56 31.20
C PHE A 799 27.85 -41.10 30.60
N GLY A 800 28.66 -40.32 31.33
CA GLY A 800 29.97 -39.84 30.87
C GLY A 800 29.90 -38.78 29.77
N GLU A 801 28.73 -38.20 29.51
CA GLU A 801 28.50 -37.26 28.40
C GLU A 801 29.25 -35.94 28.59
N LYS A 802 30.44 -35.87 27.97
CA LYS A 802 31.08 -34.60 27.59
C LYS A 802 30.38 -34.00 26.37
N SER A 803 29.12 -33.59 26.57
CA SER A 803 28.43 -32.69 25.65
C SER A 803 29.31 -31.46 25.37
N ARG A 804 29.52 -31.17 24.08
CA ARG A 804 30.28 -30.00 23.58
C ARG A 804 29.55 -28.73 24.05
N GLU A 805 30.27 -27.72 24.53
CA GLU A 805 29.70 -26.53 25.19
C GLU A 805 29.17 -25.50 24.18
N VAL A 806 28.29 -25.99 23.31
CA VAL A 806 27.68 -25.25 22.21
C VAL A 806 26.17 -25.50 22.21
N ARG A 807 25.42 -24.51 21.75
CA ARG A 807 23.96 -24.51 21.65
C ARG A 807 23.55 -24.65 20.20
N ASP A 808 22.60 -25.53 19.90
CA ASP A 808 21.90 -25.56 18.62
C ASP A 808 21.18 -24.20 18.40
N THR A 809 21.62 -23.45 17.40
CA THR A 809 20.96 -22.22 16.89
C THR A 809 20.60 -22.37 15.41
N SER A 810 20.45 -23.61 14.94
CA SER A 810 20.17 -23.97 13.55
C SER A 810 18.82 -23.48 13.05
N LEU A 811 18.77 -23.17 11.77
CA LEU A 811 17.53 -22.88 11.05
C LEU A 811 16.84 -24.19 10.67
N ARG A 812 15.59 -24.37 11.11
CA ARG A 812 14.73 -25.52 10.79
C ARG A 812 13.49 -25.09 10.01
N LEU A 813 12.92 -26.00 9.21
CA LEU A 813 11.66 -25.76 8.49
C LEU A 813 10.47 -25.72 9.46
N SER A 814 9.52 -24.80 9.25
CA SER A 814 8.41 -24.56 10.17
C SER A 814 7.42 -25.73 10.24
N ASN A 815 6.71 -25.83 11.37
CA ASN A 815 5.67 -26.85 11.57
C ASN A 815 4.53 -26.72 10.53
N GLY A 816 4.26 -27.82 9.83
CA GLY A 816 3.25 -27.89 8.76
C GLY A 816 3.74 -27.50 7.36
N GLU A 817 4.98 -27.01 7.22
CA GLU A 817 5.60 -26.72 5.93
C GLU A 817 6.34 -27.95 5.37
N SER A 818 6.45 -28.01 4.05
CA SER A 818 7.17 -29.07 3.32
C SER A 818 7.44 -28.64 1.88
N GLY A 819 8.46 -29.19 1.23
CA GLY A 819 8.76 -28.88 -0.17
C GLY A 819 10.14 -29.33 -0.60
N THR A 820 10.60 -28.83 -1.74
CA THR A 820 11.94 -29.10 -2.29
C THR A 820 12.80 -27.85 -2.19
N VAL A 821 14.03 -27.97 -1.72
CA VAL A 821 15.02 -26.87 -1.74
C VAL A 821 15.37 -26.56 -3.20
N THR A 822 15.02 -25.38 -3.69
CA THR A 822 15.26 -24.98 -5.09
C THR A 822 16.52 -24.18 -5.30
N ASP A 823 16.93 -23.41 -4.30
CA ASP A 823 18.07 -22.49 -4.38
C ASP A 823 18.61 -22.21 -2.97
N VAL A 824 19.93 -22.06 -2.88
CA VAL A 824 20.66 -21.75 -1.64
C VAL A 824 21.71 -20.71 -1.97
N GLN A 825 21.55 -19.54 -1.37
CA GLN A 825 22.40 -18.39 -1.58
C GLN A 825 23.19 -18.08 -0.31
N ILE A 826 24.48 -17.80 -0.44
CA ILE A 826 25.34 -17.37 0.66
C ILE A 826 25.79 -15.94 0.35
N LEU A 827 25.62 -15.03 1.30
CA LEU A 827 26.18 -13.69 1.31
C LEU A 827 27.29 -13.63 2.35
N ASP A 828 28.42 -13.01 2.01
CA ASP A 828 29.65 -13.09 2.81
C ASP A 828 30.35 -11.73 2.92
N ARG A 829 30.58 -11.26 4.14
CA ARG A 829 31.29 -9.99 4.39
C ARG A 829 32.70 -10.02 3.83
N GLU A 830 33.37 -11.17 3.81
CA GLU A 830 34.75 -11.30 3.29
C GLU A 830 34.80 -11.15 1.77
N LEU A 831 33.71 -11.47 1.06
CA LEU A 831 33.55 -11.26 -0.38
C LEU A 831 33.04 -9.85 -0.75
N GLY A 832 32.87 -8.97 0.25
CA GLY A 832 32.40 -7.60 0.07
C GLY A 832 30.88 -7.45 -0.04
N ASP A 833 30.09 -8.41 0.47
CA ASP A 833 28.65 -8.25 0.62
C ASP A 833 28.27 -7.32 1.80
N GLU A 834 27.21 -6.54 1.61
CA GLU A 834 26.77 -5.49 2.53
C GLU A 834 25.84 -6.08 3.62
N LEU A 835 26.43 -6.78 4.60
CA LEU A 835 25.73 -7.43 5.71
C LEU A 835 25.58 -6.55 6.97
N ASP A 836 24.52 -6.79 7.74
CA ASP A 836 24.22 -6.12 9.02
C ASP A 836 25.39 -6.18 10.03
N PRO A 837 25.59 -5.14 10.87
CA PRO A 837 26.62 -5.14 11.90
C PRO A 837 26.57 -6.39 12.79
N GLY A 838 27.72 -7.04 12.97
CA GLY A 838 27.84 -8.31 13.73
C GLY A 838 27.48 -9.58 12.93
N THR A 839 26.78 -9.50 11.79
CA THR A 839 26.56 -10.67 10.92
C THR A 839 27.82 -10.94 10.09
N ILE A 840 28.41 -12.13 10.19
CA ILE A 840 29.60 -12.54 9.43
C ILE A 840 29.19 -13.00 8.04
N LYS A 841 28.22 -13.93 7.97
CA LYS A 841 27.65 -14.50 6.74
C LYS A 841 26.13 -14.62 6.89
N GLU A 842 25.39 -14.56 5.78
CA GLU A 842 23.95 -14.84 5.75
C GLU A 842 23.66 -15.92 4.71
N VAL A 843 23.05 -17.02 5.15
CA VAL A 843 22.61 -18.13 4.29
C VAL A 843 21.11 -18.04 4.07
N VAL A 844 20.69 -17.97 2.81
CA VAL A 844 19.31 -17.81 2.38
C VAL A 844 18.89 -19.07 1.62
N VAL A 845 17.96 -19.85 2.20
CA VAL A 845 17.44 -21.10 1.64
C VAL A 845 16.04 -20.85 1.07
N LYS A 846 15.81 -21.23 -0.18
CA LYS A 846 14.50 -21.13 -0.84
C LYS A 846 13.89 -22.53 -1.01
N VAL A 847 12.69 -22.72 -0.47
CA VAL A 847 11.95 -23.99 -0.52
C VAL A 847 10.69 -23.77 -1.34
N ALA A 848 10.51 -24.56 -2.41
CA ALA A 848 9.31 -24.53 -3.23
C ALA A 848 8.33 -25.64 -2.83
N GLN A 849 7.06 -25.28 -2.69
CA GLN A 849 5.97 -26.20 -2.36
C GLN A 849 4.90 -26.15 -3.45
N MET A 850 4.51 -27.33 -3.96
CA MET A 850 3.35 -27.47 -4.84
C MET A 850 2.06 -27.47 -4.01
N ARG A 851 1.31 -26.38 -4.06
CA ARG A 851 0.03 -26.21 -3.37
C ARG A 851 -1.10 -26.74 -4.24
N LYS A 852 -1.34 -28.05 -4.18
CA LYS A 852 -2.57 -28.68 -4.67
C LYS A 852 -3.80 -28.07 -3.98
N ILE A 853 -4.96 -28.15 -4.63
CA ILE A 853 -6.24 -27.65 -4.10
C ILE A 853 -6.77 -28.55 -2.97
N ARG A 854 -7.28 -27.96 -1.88
CA ARG A 854 -7.74 -28.66 -0.66
C ARG A 854 -9.11 -28.17 -0.16
N VAL A 855 -9.77 -29.00 0.66
CA VAL A 855 -10.93 -28.58 1.46
C VAL A 855 -10.50 -27.43 2.38
N GLY A 856 -11.27 -26.34 2.42
CA GLY A 856 -10.92 -25.11 3.12
C GLY A 856 -10.17 -24.06 2.28
N ASP A 857 -9.64 -24.41 1.10
CA ASP A 857 -9.14 -23.40 0.15
C ASP A 857 -10.31 -22.57 -0.41
N LYS A 858 -10.01 -21.34 -0.82
CA LYS A 858 -10.99 -20.37 -1.33
C LYS A 858 -10.88 -20.17 -2.83
N LEU A 859 -12.00 -20.36 -3.54
CA LEU A 859 -12.16 -20.09 -4.96
C LEU A 859 -13.02 -18.84 -5.20
N ALA A 860 -12.94 -18.28 -6.40
CA ALA A 860 -13.83 -17.23 -6.87
C ALA A 860 -14.00 -17.27 -8.39
N GLY A 861 -15.11 -16.71 -8.90
CA GLY A 861 -15.20 -16.26 -10.28
C GLY A 861 -14.89 -14.76 -10.39
N ARG A 862 -14.94 -14.22 -11.62
CA ARG A 862 -14.73 -12.78 -11.86
C ARG A 862 -15.88 -11.89 -11.38
N HIS A 863 -17.08 -12.46 -11.28
CA HIS A 863 -18.34 -11.79 -10.95
C HIS A 863 -18.58 -11.58 -9.43
N GLY A 864 -17.52 -11.52 -8.62
CA GLY A 864 -17.62 -11.35 -7.16
C GLY A 864 -18.23 -12.54 -6.40
N ASN A 865 -18.57 -13.63 -7.09
CA ASN A 865 -18.90 -14.92 -6.52
C ASN A 865 -17.64 -15.54 -5.89
N LYS A 866 -17.72 -15.90 -4.61
CA LYS A 866 -16.61 -16.43 -3.81
C LYS A 866 -17.11 -17.59 -2.98
N GLY A 867 -16.27 -18.58 -2.75
CA GLY A 867 -16.64 -19.71 -1.90
C GLY A 867 -15.47 -20.48 -1.35
N VAL A 868 -15.75 -21.28 -0.32
CA VAL A 868 -14.78 -22.17 0.33
C VAL A 868 -15.13 -23.60 -0.04
N ILE A 869 -14.12 -24.39 -0.38
CA ILE A 869 -14.34 -25.79 -0.78
C ILE A 869 -14.74 -26.60 0.46
N SER A 870 -15.98 -27.10 0.48
CA SER A 870 -16.52 -27.91 1.57
C SER A 870 -16.21 -29.40 1.40
N LYS A 871 -16.22 -29.89 0.17
CA LYS A 871 -15.92 -31.29 -0.15
C LYS A 871 -15.29 -31.42 -1.54
N ILE A 872 -14.32 -32.33 -1.61
CA ILE A 872 -13.79 -32.87 -2.87
C ILE A 872 -14.47 -34.23 -3.06
N VAL A 873 -15.12 -34.44 -4.20
CA VAL A 873 -15.99 -35.60 -4.48
C VAL A 873 -15.38 -36.43 -5.60
N PRO A 874 -15.33 -37.77 -5.51
CA PRO A 874 -14.85 -38.61 -6.60
C PRO A 874 -15.62 -38.35 -7.90
N THR A 875 -14.93 -38.34 -9.03
CA THR A 875 -15.53 -38.08 -10.36
C THR A 875 -16.70 -39.03 -10.67
N ALA A 876 -16.69 -40.25 -10.14
CA ALA A 876 -17.78 -41.21 -10.27
C ALA A 876 -19.03 -40.88 -9.42
N ASP A 877 -18.85 -40.14 -8.30
CA ASP A 877 -19.93 -39.69 -7.41
C ASP A 877 -20.45 -38.29 -7.78
N MET A 878 -19.82 -37.62 -8.76
CA MET A 878 -20.24 -36.30 -9.24
C MET A 878 -21.42 -36.42 -10.21
N PRO A 879 -22.35 -35.44 -10.22
CA PRO A 879 -23.37 -35.36 -11.26
C PRO A 879 -22.74 -35.22 -12.65
N HIS A 880 -23.35 -35.85 -13.64
CA HIS A 880 -22.87 -35.83 -15.03
C HIS A 880 -23.99 -35.50 -16.04
N LEU A 881 -23.56 -35.09 -17.23
CA LEU A 881 -24.40 -34.82 -18.40
C LEU A 881 -24.85 -36.10 -19.12
N GLU A 882 -25.77 -35.98 -20.08
CA GLU A 882 -26.30 -37.09 -20.91
C GLU A 882 -25.22 -37.85 -21.70
N ASP A 883 -24.09 -37.21 -22.01
CA ASP A 883 -22.93 -37.82 -22.70
C ASP A 883 -21.96 -38.55 -21.74
N GLY A 884 -22.20 -38.47 -20.43
CA GLY A 884 -21.31 -38.98 -19.39
C GLY A 884 -20.22 -38.01 -18.93
N THR A 885 -20.20 -36.76 -19.42
CA THR A 885 -19.23 -35.75 -18.97
C THR A 885 -19.56 -35.30 -17.54
N PRO A 886 -18.64 -35.50 -16.56
CA PRO A 886 -18.86 -35.12 -15.17
C PRO A 886 -18.68 -33.61 -14.95
N VAL A 887 -19.49 -33.04 -14.06
CA VAL A 887 -19.36 -31.66 -13.60
C VAL A 887 -18.06 -31.47 -12.79
N ASP A 888 -17.37 -30.35 -12.96
CA ASP A 888 -16.18 -30.00 -12.18
C ASP A 888 -16.52 -29.36 -10.84
N ILE A 889 -17.51 -28.44 -10.85
CA ILE A 889 -17.86 -27.60 -9.70
C ILE A 889 -19.38 -27.49 -9.55
N ILE A 890 -19.88 -27.62 -8.32
CA ILE A 890 -21.29 -27.35 -7.98
C ILE A 890 -21.35 -26.08 -7.12
N ILE A 891 -22.23 -25.15 -7.51
CA ILE A 891 -22.52 -23.89 -6.81
C ILE A 891 -24.02 -23.83 -6.49
N SER A 892 -24.38 -23.35 -5.30
CA SER A 892 -25.79 -23.16 -4.93
C SER A 892 -26.45 -22.06 -5.76
N PRO A 893 -27.63 -22.29 -6.40
CA PRO A 893 -28.29 -21.26 -7.21
C PRO A 893 -28.78 -20.07 -6.36
N LEU A 894 -28.99 -20.27 -5.05
CA LEU A 894 -29.31 -19.20 -4.10
C LEU A 894 -28.17 -18.16 -4.02
N SER A 895 -26.92 -18.59 -4.24
CA SER A 895 -25.77 -17.70 -4.11
C SER A 895 -25.72 -16.61 -5.19
N VAL A 896 -26.40 -16.82 -6.32
CA VAL A 896 -26.55 -15.88 -7.44
C VAL A 896 -27.72 -14.94 -7.19
N LEU A 897 -28.90 -15.50 -6.87
CA LEU A 897 -30.14 -14.73 -6.68
C LEU A 897 -30.04 -13.72 -5.52
N ALA A 898 -29.41 -14.10 -4.41
CA ALA A 898 -29.19 -13.22 -3.26
C ALA A 898 -28.10 -12.15 -3.48
N ARG A 899 -27.43 -12.14 -4.65
CA ARG A 899 -26.26 -11.30 -4.94
C ARG A 899 -26.33 -10.49 -6.22
N MET A 900 -27.32 -10.72 -7.08
CA MET A 900 -27.55 -9.97 -8.32
C MET A 900 -26.29 -9.84 -9.20
N ASN A 901 -25.49 -10.90 -9.26
CA ASN A 901 -24.36 -11.04 -10.19
C ASN A 901 -24.71 -12.02 -11.30
N LEU A 902 -25.59 -11.57 -12.21
CA LEU A 902 -26.15 -12.37 -13.29
C LEU A 902 -25.14 -12.58 -14.44
N GLY A 903 -24.09 -11.75 -14.53
CA GLY A 903 -23.06 -11.87 -15.56
C GLY A 903 -22.39 -13.25 -15.57
N GLN A 904 -22.27 -13.92 -14.43
CA GLN A 904 -21.70 -15.27 -14.34
C GLN A 904 -22.52 -16.34 -15.08
N LEU A 905 -23.83 -16.14 -15.22
CA LEU A 905 -24.69 -17.09 -15.95
C LEU A 905 -24.54 -16.88 -17.47
N LEU A 906 -24.41 -15.62 -17.90
CA LEU A 906 -24.08 -15.29 -19.29
C LEU A 906 -22.66 -15.75 -19.66
N GLU A 907 -21.68 -15.61 -18.75
CA GLU A 907 -20.35 -16.20 -18.86
C GLU A 907 -20.44 -17.72 -19.04
N ALA A 908 -21.16 -18.41 -18.14
CA ALA A 908 -21.29 -19.87 -18.16
C ALA A 908 -21.96 -20.39 -19.45
N HIS A 909 -23.05 -19.78 -19.89
CA HIS A 909 -23.76 -20.16 -21.12
C HIS A 909 -22.90 -19.93 -22.37
N LEU A 910 -22.32 -18.73 -22.52
CA LEU A 910 -21.51 -18.39 -23.68
C LEU A 910 -20.21 -19.19 -23.71
N GLY A 911 -19.56 -19.40 -22.55
CA GLY A 911 -18.36 -20.21 -22.44
C GLY A 911 -18.60 -21.67 -22.82
N TRP A 912 -19.77 -22.24 -22.50
CA TRP A 912 -20.12 -23.60 -22.90
C TRP A 912 -20.27 -23.73 -24.42
N ALA A 913 -21.03 -22.82 -25.05
CA ALA A 913 -21.15 -22.79 -26.51
C ALA A 913 -19.80 -22.58 -27.22
N ALA A 914 -19.02 -21.60 -26.77
CA ALA A 914 -17.73 -21.25 -27.38
C ALA A 914 -16.67 -22.35 -27.21
N GLN A 915 -16.60 -23.01 -26.05
CA GLN A 915 -15.70 -24.16 -25.83
C GLN A 915 -16.12 -25.36 -26.69
N THR A 916 -17.41 -25.67 -26.79
CA THR A 916 -17.93 -26.75 -27.66
C THR A 916 -17.66 -26.48 -29.15
N LEU A 917 -17.71 -25.21 -29.58
CA LEU A 917 -17.42 -24.79 -30.96
C LEU A 917 -15.92 -24.53 -31.23
N GLY A 918 -15.07 -24.57 -30.20
CA GLY A 918 -13.61 -24.46 -30.32
C GLY A 918 -13.08 -23.05 -30.58
N TYR A 919 -13.74 -22.00 -30.10
CA TYR A 919 -13.29 -20.62 -30.23
C TYR A 919 -13.30 -19.85 -28.89
N ASN A 920 -12.51 -18.77 -28.83
CA ASN A 920 -12.50 -17.82 -27.71
C ASN A 920 -13.25 -16.55 -28.12
N VAL A 921 -13.92 -15.88 -27.19
CA VAL A 921 -14.73 -14.67 -27.44
C VAL A 921 -14.28 -13.49 -26.58
N ALA A 922 -14.38 -12.27 -27.09
CA ALA A 922 -14.23 -11.03 -26.31
C ALA A 922 -15.57 -10.30 -26.17
N ILE A 923 -15.93 -10.02 -24.92
CA ILE A 923 -17.11 -9.27 -24.45
C ILE A 923 -16.58 -8.00 -23.78
N PRO A 924 -16.40 -6.88 -24.50
CA PRO A 924 -15.87 -5.65 -23.90
C PRO A 924 -16.84 -5.05 -22.86
N ALA A 925 -16.29 -4.58 -21.74
CA ALA A 925 -17.07 -4.03 -20.64
C ALA A 925 -17.93 -2.80 -21.06
N PHE A 926 -19.21 -2.82 -20.69
CA PHE A 926 -20.22 -1.81 -21.02
C PHE A 926 -20.49 -1.59 -22.52
N GLU A 927 -20.07 -2.51 -23.40
CA GLU A 927 -20.57 -2.51 -24.78
C GLU A 927 -21.89 -3.27 -24.88
N ASP A 928 -22.78 -2.74 -25.73
CA ASP A 928 -24.10 -3.32 -26.00
C ASP A 928 -23.96 -4.52 -26.94
N ILE A 929 -24.51 -5.67 -26.52
CA ILE A 929 -24.37 -6.97 -27.19
C ILE A 929 -25.72 -7.68 -27.11
N ASP A 930 -26.27 -8.04 -28.25
CA ASP A 930 -27.53 -8.77 -28.36
C ASP A 930 -27.45 -10.15 -27.69
N GLU A 931 -28.15 -10.33 -26.57
CA GLU A 931 -28.23 -11.60 -25.85
C GLU A 931 -28.80 -12.74 -26.70
N ASN A 932 -29.60 -12.45 -27.73
CA ASN A 932 -30.09 -13.46 -28.67
C ASN A 932 -28.96 -14.16 -29.43
N ARG A 933 -27.80 -13.50 -29.58
CA ARG A 933 -26.60 -14.12 -30.13
C ARG A 933 -26.11 -15.28 -29.26
N ILE A 934 -26.16 -15.16 -27.93
CA ILE A 934 -25.77 -16.23 -27.00
C ILE A 934 -26.68 -17.46 -27.17
N TRP A 935 -27.99 -17.25 -27.28
CA TRP A 935 -28.96 -18.33 -27.50
C TRP A 935 -28.75 -19.00 -28.88
N SER A 936 -28.42 -18.22 -29.92
CA SER A 936 -28.09 -18.74 -31.25
C SER A 936 -26.76 -19.51 -31.31
N GLU A 937 -25.79 -19.18 -30.45
CA GLU A 937 -24.53 -19.91 -30.34
C GLU A 937 -24.71 -21.24 -29.59
N LEU A 938 -25.57 -21.28 -28.58
CA LEU A 938 -25.99 -22.55 -27.96
C LEU A 938 -26.70 -23.45 -28.99
N GLU A 939 -27.63 -22.93 -29.78
CA GLU A 939 -28.26 -23.68 -30.87
C GLU A 939 -27.23 -24.16 -31.91
N ARG A 940 -26.26 -23.29 -32.29
CA ARG A 940 -25.15 -23.63 -33.20
C ARG A 940 -24.24 -24.71 -32.65
N ALA A 941 -24.05 -24.77 -31.33
CA ALA A 941 -23.30 -25.81 -30.63
C ALA A 941 -24.09 -27.12 -30.42
N GLY A 942 -25.41 -27.14 -30.73
CA GLY A 942 -26.30 -28.27 -30.43
C GLY A 942 -26.70 -28.38 -28.96
N LEU A 943 -26.56 -27.30 -28.20
CA LEU A 943 -26.82 -27.21 -26.76
C LEU A 943 -28.23 -26.65 -26.45
N PRO A 944 -28.77 -26.89 -25.25
CA PRO A 944 -30.08 -26.35 -24.86
C PRO A 944 -30.09 -24.81 -24.82
N THR A 945 -31.02 -24.20 -25.57
CA THR A 945 -31.16 -22.73 -25.66
C THR A 945 -31.64 -22.06 -24.38
N ASP A 946 -32.15 -22.84 -23.42
CA ASP A 946 -32.50 -22.37 -22.07
C ASP A 946 -31.34 -22.46 -21.05
N GLY A 947 -30.15 -22.92 -21.50
CA GLY A 947 -28.98 -23.14 -20.65
C GLY A 947 -29.08 -24.33 -19.69
N LYS A 948 -30.11 -25.20 -19.83
CA LYS A 948 -30.39 -26.26 -18.87
C LYS A 948 -30.20 -27.67 -19.42
N ALA A 949 -29.29 -28.40 -18.80
CA ALA A 949 -29.05 -29.81 -19.08
C ALA A 949 -29.89 -30.72 -18.17
N GLN A 950 -30.17 -31.94 -18.65
CA GLN A 950 -30.51 -33.03 -17.75
C GLN A 950 -29.22 -33.52 -17.07
N LEU A 951 -29.18 -33.45 -15.75
CA LEU A 951 -28.12 -34.08 -14.95
C LEU A 951 -28.58 -35.45 -14.43
N PHE A 952 -27.61 -36.31 -14.16
CA PHE A 952 -27.78 -37.62 -13.54
C PHE A 952 -26.88 -37.69 -12.30
N ASP A 953 -27.35 -38.32 -11.22
CA ASP A 953 -26.53 -38.59 -10.04
C ASP A 953 -25.56 -39.74 -10.34
N GLY A 954 -24.25 -39.49 -10.33
CA GLY A 954 -23.23 -40.53 -10.59
C GLY A 954 -23.29 -41.71 -9.61
N ARG A 955 -23.86 -41.53 -8.43
CA ARG A 955 -23.99 -42.58 -7.40
C ARG A 955 -25.12 -43.57 -7.67
N THR A 956 -26.17 -43.15 -8.36
CA THR A 956 -27.40 -43.96 -8.56
C THR A 956 -27.72 -44.20 -10.04
N GLY A 957 -27.21 -43.35 -10.94
CA GLY A 957 -27.61 -43.29 -12.35
C GLY A 957 -28.99 -42.66 -12.58
N GLU A 958 -29.67 -42.15 -11.54
CA GLU A 958 -30.99 -41.54 -11.69
C GLU A 958 -30.90 -40.10 -12.19
N ALA A 959 -31.83 -39.74 -13.09
CA ALA A 959 -31.96 -38.38 -13.60
C ALA A 959 -32.47 -37.43 -12.50
N PHE A 960 -31.87 -36.24 -12.40
CA PHE A 960 -32.36 -35.16 -11.55
C PHE A 960 -33.78 -34.76 -11.94
N LYS A 961 -34.64 -34.48 -10.94
CA LYS A 961 -36.08 -34.20 -11.14
C LYS A 961 -36.37 -32.99 -12.02
N GLU A 962 -35.45 -32.05 -12.09
CA GLU A 962 -35.53 -30.84 -12.91
C GLU A 962 -34.21 -30.64 -13.66
N LYS A 963 -34.29 -30.09 -14.88
CA LYS A 963 -33.10 -29.71 -15.64
C LYS A 963 -32.36 -28.59 -14.92
N THR A 964 -31.05 -28.76 -14.77
CA THR A 964 -30.17 -27.86 -14.02
C THR A 964 -29.44 -26.92 -14.97
N VAL A 965 -29.22 -25.66 -14.55
CA VAL A 965 -28.38 -24.72 -15.31
C VAL A 965 -26.93 -25.20 -15.26
N VAL A 966 -26.34 -25.42 -16.43
CA VAL A 966 -24.97 -25.90 -16.61
C VAL A 966 -24.24 -24.97 -17.59
N GLY A 967 -22.95 -24.74 -17.37
CA GLY A 967 -22.13 -24.00 -18.31
C GLY A 967 -20.65 -23.96 -17.92
N VAL A 968 -19.83 -23.26 -18.70
CA VAL A 968 -18.38 -23.21 -18.54
C VAL A 968 -17.96 -21.79 -18.18
N ALA A 969 -17.45 -21.58 -16.97
CA ALA A 969 -17.06 -20.27 -16.46
C ALA A 969 -15.62 -20.27 -15.91
N TYR A 970 -15.02 -19.08 -15.81
CA TYR A 970 -13.60 -18.93 -15.49
C TYR A 970 -13.38 -18.80 -13.97
N ILE A 971 -12.72 -19.81 -13.40
CA ILE A 971 -12.56 -19.95 -11.95
C ILE A 971 -11.11 -19.72 -11.52
N LEU A 972 -10.96 -18.92 -10.46
CA LEU A 972 -9.73 -18.44 -9.87
C LEU A 972 -9.46 -19.15 -8.54
N LYS A 973 -8.23 -19.61 -8.32
CA LYS A 973 -7.73 -19.96 -6.98
C LYS A 973 -7.14 -18.73 -6.31
N LEU A 974 -7.61 -18.38 -5.12
CA LEU A 974 -7.09 -17.23 -4.39
C LEU A 974 -5.90 -17.62 -3.49
N SER A 975 -5.06 -16.65 -3.14
CA SER A 975 -3.98 -16.77 -2.15
C SER A 975 -4.44 -17.12 -0.72
N HIS A 976 -5.75 -17.25 -0.52
CA HIS A 976 -6.40 -17.58 0.73
C HIS A 976 -6.46 -19.10 1.03
N MET A 977 -5.30 -19.76 1.00
CA MET A 977 -5.16 -21.20 1.21
C MET A 977 -5.42 -21.62 2.67
N VAL A 978 -5.81 -22.88 2.89
CA VAL A 978 -6.15 -23.43 4.22
C VAL A 978 -4.91 -23.65 5.09
N ASP A 979 -3.86 -24.24 4.52
CA ASP A 979 -2.62 -24.59 5.24
C ASP A 979 -1.98 -23.37 5.93
N ASP A 980 -2.06 -22.19 5.30
CA ASP A 980 -1.48 -20.95 5.82
C ASP A 980 -2.29 -20.42 7.01
N LYS A 981 -3.60 -20.67 7.05
CA LYS A 981 -4.53 -20.20 8.09
C LYS A 981 -4.67 -21.14 9.28
N THR A 982 -4.54 -22.44 9.06
CA THR A 982 -4.57 -23.43 10.14
C THR A 982 -3.45 -23.14 11.14
N HIS A 983 -3.82 -22.93 12.40
CA HIS A 983 -2.90 -22.70 13.51
C HIS A 983 -3.46 -23.33 14.78
N ALA A 984 -2.61 -23.95 15.58
CA ALA A 984 -2.93 -24.56 16.86
C ALA A 984 -1.76 -24.39 17.83
N ARG A 985 -2.08 -24.23 19.11
CA ARG A 985 -1.12 -24.13 20.22
C ARG A 985 -1.67 -24.95 21.39
N SER A 986 -0.82 -25.75 22.02
CA SER A 986 -1.03 -26.28 23.37
C SER A 986 -0.25 -25.42 24.36
N THR A 987 1.07 -25.58 24.38
CA THR A 987 2.03 -24.67 25.01
C THR A 987 2.87 -23.96 23.94
N GLY A 988 3.68 -22.99 24.34
CA GLY A 988 4.52 -22.20 23.44
C GLY A 988 5.19 -21.04 24.20
N PRO A 989 5.88 -20.11 23.51
CA PRO A 989 6.52 -18.98 24.18
C PRO A 989 5.51 -17.99 24.77
N TYR A 990 5.99 -17.21 25.74
CA TYR A 990 5.25 -16.21 26.50
C TYR A 990 5.97 -14.85 26.45
N SER A 991 5.23 -13.78 26.69
CA SER A 991 5.72 -12.41 26.85
C SER A 991 6.62 -12.31 28.08
N LEU A 992 7.79 -11.67 27.97
CA LEU A 992 8.67 -11.46 29.13
C LEU A 992 8.04 -10.55 30.19
N VAL A 993 7.30 -9.53 29.76
CA VAL A 993 6.71 -8.50 30.63
C VAL A 993 5.37 -8.96 31.20
N THR A 994 4.41 -9.30 30.33
CA THR A 994 3.03 -9.61 30.74
C THR A 994 2.80 -11.08 31.06
N GLN A 995 3.80 -11.95 30.85
CA GLN A 995 3.71 -13.42 30.99
C GLN A 995 2.62 -14.11 30.16
N GLN A 996 1.81 -13.39 29.38
CA GLN A 996 0.79 -13.93 28.49
C GLN A 996 1.39 -14.67 27.28
N PRO A 997 0.65 -15.60 26.63
CA PRO A 997 1.02 -16.19 25.36
C PRO A 997 1.42 -15.12 24.31
N LEU A 998 2.48 -15.37 23.54
CA LEU A 998 2.82 -14.51 22.39
C LEU A 998 1.71 -14.50 21.32
N GLY A 999 1.73 -13.54 20.40
CA GLY A 999 0.71 -13.37 19.37
C GLY A 999 1.08 -13.97 18.01
N GLY A 1000 0.15 -14.73 17.41
CA GLY A 1000 0.20 -15.13 16.00
C GLY A 1000 1.06 -16.37 15.65
N LYS A 1001 0.73 -16.98 14.51
CA LYS A 1001 1.27 -18.28 14.05
C LYS A 1001 2.81 -18.35 14.03
N ALA A 1002 3.48 -17.31 13.54
CA ALA A 1002 4.94 -17.26 13.41
C ALA A 1002 5.71 -17.30 14.74
N GLN A 1003 5.05 -16.99 15.87
CA GLN A 1003 5.60 -17.10 17.22
C GLN A 1003 5.01 -18.28 18.01
N MET A 1004 4.33 -19.22 17.33
CA MET A 1004 3.47 -20.24 17.97
C MET A 1004 2.53 -19.63 19.02
N GLY A 1005 1.94 -18.48 18.69
CA GLY A 1005 1.16 -17.66 19.60
C GLY A 1005 -0.20 -18.23 19.99
N GLY A 1006 -0.80 -17.67 21.04
CA GLY A 1006 -2.17 -17.97 21.45
C GLY A 1006 -3.22 -17.31 20.54
N GLN A 1007 -4.47 -17.76 20.68
CA GLN A 1007 -5.63 -16.96 20.27
C GLN A 1007 -5.91 -15.89 21.33
N ARG A 1008 -6.44 -14.74 20.92
CA ARG A 1008 -6.92 -13.72 21.87
C ARG A 1008 -8.35 -14.03 22.29
N VAL A 1009 -8.56 -14.27 23.58
CA VAL A 1009 -9.87 -14.10 24.23
C VAL A 1009 -10.01 -12.60 24.53
N GLY A 1010 -11.04 -11.96 24.01
CA GLY A 1010 -11.34 -10.55 24.25
C GLY A 1010 -12.54 -10.36 25.18
N GLU A 1011 -12.86 -9.09 25.42
CA GLU A 1011 -13.98 -8.64 26.25
C GLU A 1011 -15.33 -9.24 25.78
N MET A 1012 -15.57 -9.33 24.47
CA MET A 1012 -16.79 -9.92 23.92
C MET A 1012 -16.87 -11.43 24.14
N GLU A 1013 -15.75 -12.15 24.10
CA GLU A 1013 -15.69 -13.58 24.42
C GLU A 1013 -15.84 -13.83 25.94
N VAL A 1014 -15.35 -12.91 26.78
CA VAL A 1014 -15.58 -12.93 28.23
C VAL A 1014 -17.08 -12.77 28.53
N TRP A 1015 -17.75 -11.75 27.98
CA TRP A 1015 -19.19 -11.54 28.16
C TRP A 1015 -20.03 -12.76 27.72
N ALA A 1016 -19.59 -13.49 26.69
CA ALA A 1016 -20.26 -14.72 26.26
C ALA A 1016 -20.16 -15.83 27.32
N LEU A 1017 -18.98 -16.02 27.93
CA LEU A 1017 -18.79 -16.98 29.02
C LEU A 1017 -19.56 -16.58 30.28
N GLU A 1018 -19.61 -15.28 30.62
CA GLU A 1018 -20.40 -14.73 31.73
C GLU A 1018 -21.90 -14.95 31.52
N ALA A 1019 -22.42 -14.66 30.33
CA ALA A 1019 -23.83 -14.89 29.98
C ALA A 1019 -24.22 -16.38 30.06
N HIS A 1020 -23.30 -17.29 29.72
CA HIS A 1020 -23.45 -18.73 29.93
C HIS A 1020 -23.18 -19.20 31.38
N ARG A 1021 -22.80 -18.29 32.29
CA ARG A 1021 -22.39 -18.58 33.68
C ARG A 1021 -21.25 -19.58 33.78
N ALA A 1022 -20.39 -19.64 32.78
CA ALA A 1022 -19.29 -20.60 32.65
C ALA A 1022 -18.06 -20.16 33.50
N ALA A 1023 -18.29 -19.88 34.79
CA ALA A 1023 -17.33 -19.21 35.67
C ALA A 1023 -15.95 -19.90 35.70
N HIS A 1024 -15.91 -21.23 35.85
CA HIS A 1024 -14.65 -21.97 35.82
C HIS A 1024 -13.93 -21.90 34.46
N VAL A 1025 -14.67 -21.91 33.34
CA VAL A 1025 -14.11 -21.77 31.98
C VAL A 1025 -13.54 -20.36 31.77
N LEU A 1026 -14.22 -19.33 32.26
CA LEU A 1026 -13.69 -17.97 32.26
C LEU A 1026 -12.42 -17.86 33.13
N GLN A 1027 -12.46 -18.44 34.32
CA GLN A 1027 -11.35 -18.42 35.27
C GLN A 1027 -10.09 -19.09 34.69
N GLU A 1028 -10.20 -20.27 34.07
CA GLU A 1028 -9.02 -20.92 33.45
C GLU A 1028 -8.44 -20.12 32.28
N MET A 1029 -9.28 -19.47 31.46
CA MET A 1029 -8.87 -18.67 30.30
C MET A 1029 -8.12 -17.40 30.73
N LEU A 1030 -8.53 -16.79 31.84
CA LEU A 1030 -7.89 -15.60 32.41
C LEU A 1030 -6.68 -15.91 33.32
N THR A 1031 -6.43 -17.18 33.67
CA THR A 1031 -5.35 -17.57 34.61
C THR A 1031 -4.41 -18.63 34.02
N ILE A 1032 -4.68 -19.91 34.22
CA ILE A 1032 -3.78 -21.05 33.90
C ILE A 1032 -3.56 -21.28 32.39
N LYS A 1033 -4.43 -20.74 31.52
CA LYS A 1033 -4.22 -20.74 30.06
C LYS A 1033 -3.53 -19.47 29.55
N SER A 1034 -3.31 -18.49 30.44
CA SER A 1034 -2.72 -17.18 30.15
C SER A 1034 -1.41 -16.97 30.93
N ASP A 1035 -1.43 -16.17 31.99
CA ASP A 1035 -0.27 -15.53 32.62
C ASP A 1035 -0.04 -15.94 34.07
N ASP A 1036 -0.86 -16.84 34.66
CA ASP A 1036 -0.46 -17.50 35.91
C ASP A 1036 0.70 -18.46 35.64
N VAL A 1037 1.92 -17.99 35.92
CA VAL A 1037 3.18 -18.72 35.72
C VAL A 1037 3.24 -20.01 36.53
N ARG A 1038 2.69 -20.03 37.74
CA ARG A 1038 2.74 -21.18 38.66
C ARG A 1038 1.59 -22.15 38.38
N GLY A 1039 0.38 -21.64 38.25
CA GLY A 1039 -0.82 -22.41 37.94
C GLY A 1039 -0.72 -23.12 36.59
N ARG A 1040 -0.22 -22.46 35.52
CA ARG A 1040 -0.07 -23.12 34.20
C ARG A 1040 0.92 -24.28 34.21
N ALA A 1041 2.00 -24.17 34.99
CA ALA A 1041 2.98 -25.24 35.15
C ALA A 1041 2.39 -26.43 35.91
N LYS A 1042 1.73 -26.17 37.05
CA LYS A 1042 1.03 -27.20 37.83
C LYS A 1042 -0.13 -27.84 37.06
N ALA A 1043 -0.88 -27.07 36.28
CA ALA A 1043 -1.97 -27.59 35.45
C ALA A 1043 -1.45 -28.52 34.34
N PHE A 1044 -0.33 -28.17 33.70
CA PHE A 1044 0.34 -29.06 32.75
C PHE A 1044 0.84 -30.35 33.41
N GLU A 1045 1.47 -30.24 34.59
CA GLU A 1045 1.92 -31.38 35.38
C GLU A 1045 0.75 -32.30 35.79
N ALA A 1046 -0.36 -31.72 36.26
CA ALA A 1046 -1.57 -32.44 36.64
C ALA A 1046 -2.21 -33.17 35.46
N MET A 1047 -2.33 -32.52 34.29
CA MET A 1047 -2.81 -33.15 33.06
C MET A 1047 -1.91 -34.30 32.58
N VAL A 1048 -0.59 -34.23 32.79
CA VAL A 1048 0.35 -35.31 32.45
C VAL A 1048 0.28 -36.46 33.46
N LYS A 1049 0.05 -36.16 34.75
CA LYS A 1049 -0.09 -37.16 35.82
C LYS A 1049 -1.48 -37.80 35.90
N GLY A 1050 -2.50 -37.18 35.31
CA GLY A 1050 -3.90 -37.59 35.46
C GLY A 1050 -4.50 -37.24 36.82
N THR A 1051 -3.99 -36.20 37.48
CA THR A 1051 -4.52 -35.68 38.75
C THR A 1051 -5.37 -34.44 38.54
N ASP A 1052 -6.17 -34.06 39.54
CA ASP A 1052 -6.96 -32.83 39.48
C ASP A 1052 -6.08 -31.58 39.30
N ILE A 1053 -6.61 -30.60 38.56
CA ILE A 1053 -5.94 -29.33 38.31
C ILE A 1053 -6.12 -28.44 39.55
N PRO A 1054 -5.03 -27.93 40.18
CA PRO A 1054 -5.14 -27.11 41.37
C PRO A 1054 -5.74 -25.74 41.07
N ALA A 1055 -6.28 -25.10 42.12
CA ALA A 1055 -6.85 -23.76 42.02
C ALA A 1055 -5.85 -22.74 41.43
N PRO A 1056 -6.32 -21.81 40.58
CA PRO A 1056 -5.48 -20.78 39.98
C PRO A 1056 -5.02 -19.74 41.01
N THR A 1057 -3.90 -19.09 40.73
CA THR A 1057 -3.37 -17.98 41.53
C THR A 1057 -3.54 -16.64 40.80
N VAL A 1058 -3.19 -15.54 41.47
CA VAL A 1058 -3.35 -14.17 40.96
C VAL A 1058 -2.55 -13.98 39.64
N PRO A 1059 -3.20 -13.50 38.55
CA PRO A 1059 -2.53 -13.21 37.27
C PRO A 1059 -1.34 -12.25 37.39
N GLU A 1060 -0.29 -12.47 36.60
CA GLU A 1060 0.86 -11.57 36.56
C GLU A 1060 0.51 -10.21 35.96
N ALA A 1061 -0.44 -10.13 35.02
CA ALA A 1061 -0.92 -8.84 34.50
C ALA A 1061 -1.50 -7.93 35.61
N PHE A 1062 -2.18 -8.51 36.61
CA PHE A 1062 -2.68 -7.78 37.77
C PHE A 1062 -1.53 -7.34 38.71
N ARG A 1063 -0.50 -8.19 38.87
CA ARG A 1063 0.72 -7.84 39.62
C ARG A 1063 1.51 -6.70 38.96
N VAL A 1064 1.65 -6.73 37.63
CA VAL A 1064 2.27 -5.66 36.85
C VAL A 1064 1.47 -4.35 37.03
N MET A 1065 0.15 -4.38 36.87
CA MET A 1065 -0.70 -3.20 37.08
C MET A 1065 -0.53 -2.59 38.49
N MET A 1066 -0.50 -3.40 39.56
CA MET A 1066 -0.23 -2.88 40.91
C MET A 1066 1.17 -2.24 41.03
N ARG A 1067 2.19 -2.79 40.37
CA ARG A 1067 3.55 -2.22 40.40
C ARG A 1067 3.66 -0.94 39.55
N GLU A 1068 2.96 -0.87 38.42
CA GLU A 1068 2.86 0.35 37.60
C GLU A 1068 2.16 1.46 38.38
N LEU A 1069 1.02 1.18 39.01
CA LEU A 1069 0.31 2.16 39.85
C LEU A 1069 1.15 2.62 41.05
N ASN A 1070 1.85 1.70 41.72
CA ASN A 1070 2.71 2.09 42.85
C ASN A 1070 3.96 2.88 42.40
N SER A 1071 4.41 2.71 41.15
CA SER A 1071 5.49 3.54 40.58
C SER A 1071 5.10 5.00 40.35
N LEU A 1072 3.80 5.32 40.36
CA LEU A 1072 3.28 6.70 40.32
C LEU A 1072 3.27 7.39 41.71
N GLY A 1073 3.77 6.73 42.76
CA GLY A 1073 3.74 7.24 44.13
C GLY A 1073 2.43 6.95 44.88
N LEU A 1074 1.59 6.05 44.36
CA LEU A 1074 0.45 5.49 45.08
C LEU A 1074 0.90 4.32 45.95
N ASP A 1075 0.24 4.08 47.08
CA ASP A 1075 0.44 2.86 47.89
C ASP A 1075 -0.79 1.96 47.76
N ILE A 1076 -0.75 1.03 46.79
CA ILE A 1076 -1.79 0.03 46.58
C ILE A 1076 -1.31 -1.32 47.09
N VAL A 1077 -2.04 -1.84 48.08
CA VAL A 1077 -1.86 -3.16 48.68
C VAL A 1077 -3.14 -3.95 48.48
N ALA A 1078 -3.03 -5.17 47.94
CA ALA A 1078 -4.16 -6.09 47.89
C ALA A 1078 -4.43 -6.62 49.31
N GLN A 1079 -5.60 -6.29 49.86
CA GLN A 1079 -6.11 -6.88 51.09
C GLN A 1079 -7.05 -8.03 50.74
N GLU A 1080 -6.86 -9.19 51.37
CA GLU A 1080 -7.87 -10.26 51.33
C GLU A 1080 -9.04 -9.83 52.22
N LEU A 1081 -10.28 -9.97 51.70
CA LEU A 1081 -11.48 -9.75 52.51
C LEU A 1081 -11.66 -10.96 53.43
N GLU A 1082 -11.53 -10.75 54.74
CA GLU A 1082 -12.14 -11.64 55.72
C GLU A 1082 -13.66 -11.65 55.46
N GLU A 1083 -14.22 -12.81 55.10
CA GLU A 1083 -15.68 -12.94 54.96
C GLU A 1083 -16.33 -12.73 56.32
N ILE A 1084 -17.08 -11.64 56.46
CA ILE A 1084 -17.95 -11.42 57.62
C ILE A 1084 -19.11 -12.42 57.51
N ILE A 1085 -18.93 -13.60 58.12
CA ILE A 1085 -19.96 -14.62 58.24
C ILE A 1085 -21.08 -14.07 59.12
N ASP A 1086 -22.21 -13.75 58.50
CA ASP A 1086 -23.41 -13.28 59.18
C ASP A 1086 -24.12 -14.46 59.88
N GLU A 1087 -23.79 -14.69 61.16
CA GLU A 1087 -24.15 -15.89 61.94
C GLU A 1087 -25.66 -16.18 61.98
N ASP A 1088 -26.52 -15.17 61.80
CA ASP A 1088 -27.99 -15.31 61.84
C ASP A 1088 -28.60 -16.02 60.61
N SER A 1089 -27.78 -16.44 59.63
CA SER A 1089 -28.24 -16.99 58.35
C SER A 1089 -28.30 -18.53 58.24
N LEU A 1090 -27.84 -19.30 59.25
CA LEU A 1090 -27.70 -20.77 59.17
C LEU A 1090 -28.82 -21.58 59.88
N PRO A 1091 -29.67 -22.32 59.13
CA PRO A 1091 -30.66 -23.22 59.73
C PRO A 1091 -30.09 -24.60 60.10
N ALA A 1092 -29.97 -24.84 61.41
CA ALA A 1092 -29.91 -26.15 62.09
C ALA A 1092 -28.75 -27.13 61.75
N LYS A 1093 -27.94 -27.42 62.78
CA LYS A 1093 -26.86 -28.43 62.80
C LYS A 1093 -27.31 -29.83 62.35
N VAL A 1094 -26.48 -30.46 61.51
CA VAL A 1094 -26.33 -31.93 61.42
C VAL A 1094 -25.11 -32.33 62.30
N PRO A 1095 -25.07 -33.53 62.92
CA PRO A 1095 -24.00 -33.86 63.87
C PRO A 1095 -22.60 -33.97 63.24
N ALA A 1096 -21.57 -33.73 64.04
CA ALA A 1096 -20.18 -33.99 63.68
C ALA A 1096 -19.84 -35.45 64.01
N ASP A 1097 -19.46 -36.22 62.98
CA ASP A 1097 -18.83 -37.55 63.05
C ASP A 1097 -18.31 -37.95 61.64
N GLU A 1098 -17.39 -37.17 61.04
CA GLU A 1098 -16.52 -37.61 59.91
C GLU A 1098 -15.39 -36.62 59.50
N VAL A 1099 -14.86 -35.80 60.43
CA VAL A 1099 -13.73 -34.85 60.14
C VAL A 1099 -12.61 -34.94 61.19
N GLU A 1100 -12.04 -36.14 61.36
CA GLU A 1100 -10.75 -36.36 62.05
C GLU A 1100 -9.98 -37.48 61.33
N LEU A 1101 -9.29 -37.18 60.22
CA LEU A 1101 -8.35 -38.13 59.57
C LEU A 1101 -7.35 -37.52 58.55
N LEU A 1102 -7.24 -36.19 58.42
CA LEU A 1102 -6.38 -35.54 57.41
C LEU A 1102 -5.50 -34.37 57.90
N GLU A 1103 -5.54 -34.00 59.18
CA GLU A 1103 -4.68 -32.92 59.73
C GLU A 1103 -3.39 -33.44 60.42
N SER A 1104 -3.10 -34.75 60.34
CA SER A 1104 -2.08 -35.40 61.17
C SER A 1104 -0.86 -35.96 60.43
N GLU A 1105 -0.52 -35.47 59.22
CA GLU A 1105 0.73 -35.86 58.55
C GLU A 1105 1.45 -34.75 57.73
N THR A 1106 1.59 -33.53 58.28
CA THR A 1106 2.81 -32.70 58.06
C THR A 1106 2.90 -31.52 59.05
N LEU A 1107 3.52 -31.73 60.23
CA LEU A 1107 4.20 -30.66 60.99
C LEU A 1107 5.07 -31.25 62.12
N LEU A 1108 6.34 -31.53 61.81
CA LEU A 1108 7.40 -31.76 62.80
C LEU A 1108 8.73 -31.28 62.21
N VAL A 1109 9.21 -30.13 62.68
CA VAL A 1109 10.45 -29.96 63.50
C VAL A 1109 10.65 -28.46 63.72
N GLU A 1110 10.75 -28.05 64.98
CA GLU A 1110 11.23 -26.73 65.44
C GLU A 1110 12.22 -26.95 66.61
N GLU A 1111 13.18 -26.02 66.76
CA GLU A 1111 13.85 -25.48 67.98
C GLU A 1111 14.10 -26.36 69.24
N ASP A 1112 15.20 -26.28 70.02
CA ASP A 1112 16.59 -25.77 69.88
C ASP A 1112 17.44 -26.50 70.98
N GLY A 1113 18.54 -26.07 71.65
CA GLY A 1113 19.41 -24.87 71.65
C GLY A 1113 20.31 -24.81 72.91
N GLU A 1114 21.64 -24.71 72.80
CA GLU A 1114 22.56 -24.60 73.97
C GLU A 1114 23.97 -24.04 73.65
N THR A 1115 24.78 -23.71 74.68
CA THR A 1115 26.07 -22.96 74.60
C THR A 1115 27.20 -23.68 75.40
N ASP A 1116 28.45 -23.20 75.63
CA ASP A 1116 29.08 -21.87 75.54
C ASP A 1116 30.64 -21.92 75.44
N GLU A 1117 31.27 -20.73 75.38
CA GLU A 1117 32.69 -20.35 75.65
C GLU A 1117 33.86 -21.33 75.35
N THR A 1118 34.84 -20.87 74.57
CA THR A 1118 36.20 -20.48 75.08
C THR A 1118 37.09 -19.89 73.97
N ALA A 1119 38.15 -19.17 74.34
CA ALA A 1119 38.98 -18.35 73.43
C ALA A 1119 40.46 -18.76 73.40
N ASP A 1120 41.19 -18.43 72.32
CA ASP A 1120 42.35 -17.49 72.40
C ASP A 1120 42.90 -17.00 71.02
N LYS A 1121 43.17 -15.69 70.94
CA LYS A 1121 44.24 -14.96 70.20
C LYS A 1121 44.40 -14.85 68.66
N ASP A 1122 44.76 -13.60 68.30
CA ASP A 1122 45.63 -13.06 67.23
C ASP A 1122 45.27 -13.26 65.73
N ALA A 1123 45.43 -12.28 64.82
CA ALA A 1123 45.59 -10.82 64.92
C ALA A 1123 45.45 -10.17 63.49
N ASP A 1124 45.16 -8.85 63.43
CA ASP A 1124 45.44 -7.89 62.33
C ASP A 1124 44.76 -8.12 60.93
N GLU A 1125 44.44 -7.10 60.10
CA GLU A 1125 44.56 -5.63 60.22
C GLU A 1125 43.58 -4.87 59.26
N LEU A 1126 43.37 -3.57 59.54
CA LEU A 1126 43.03 -2.45 58.64
C LEU A 1126 41.69 -2.38 57.85
N ASP A 1127 40.84 -1.46 58.32
CA ASP A 1127 40.10 -0.47 57.50
C ASP A 1127 41.06 0.69 57.13
N PRO A 1128 40.82 1.51 56.08
CA PRO A 1128 40.28 2.84 56.36
C PRO A 1128 39.39 3.51 55.27
N ASP A 1129 38.43 4.31 55.76
CA ASP A 1129 38.00 5.66 55.34
C ASP A 1129 38.31 6.16 53.90
N ALA A 1130 37.27 6.68 53.20
CA ALA A 1130 37.12 8.15 53.03
C ALA A 1130 35.90 8.60 52.18
N ASP A 1131 35.21 9.60 52.73
CA ASP A 1131 34.25 10.58 52.17
C ASP A 1131 34.17 10.83 50.65
N SER A 1132 32.93 11.00 50.17
CA SER A 1132 32.50 12.30 49.61
C SER A 1132 30.96 12.42 49.56
N GLU A 1133 30.39 13.44 50.21
CA GLU A 1133 28.97 13.79 50.08
C GLU A 1133 28.62 14.38 48.69
N PRO A 1134 27.38 14.21 48.20
CA PRO A 1134 26.84 14.98 47.08
C PRO A 1134 26.08 16.23 47.58
N ASP A 1135 26.06 17.33 46.80
CA ASP A 1135 24.80 18.10 46.64
C ASP A 1135 24.77 19.12 45.48
N GLU A 1136 23.55 19.63 45.24
CA GLU A 1136 23.14 20.93 44.68
C GLU A 1136 23.46 21.30 43.21
N SER A 1137 22.44 21.15 42.34
CA SER A 1137 21.53 22.27 41.95
C SER A 1137 21.20 22.48 40.45
N GLU A 1138 19.89 22.58 40.20
CA GLU A 1138 19.14 23.40 39.21
C GLU A 1138 19.36 23.32 37.68
N GLY A 1139 18.24 23.32 36.94
CA GLY A 1139 18.21 23.38 35.46
C GLY A 1139 16.88 22.95 34.83
N GLU A 1140 15.79 23.68 35.08
CA GLU A 1140 14.46 23.39 34.49
C GLU A 1140 14.39 23.51 32.96
N ILE A 1141 13.42 22.84 32.33
CA ILE A 1141 12.53 23.41 31.29
C ILE A 1141 11.25 22.55 31.19
N ALA A 1142 10.11 23.21 31.07
CA ALA A 1142 8.77 22.64 31.28
C ALA A 1142 8.27 21.65 30.20
N GLU A 1143 7.49 20.66 30.64
CA GLU A 1143 6.48 20.00 29.81
C GLU A 1143 5.19 20.85 29.73
N THR A 1144 4.28 20.52 28.82
CA THR A 1144 2.99 21.23 28.66
C THR A 1144 1.81 20.27 28.67
N GLU A 1145 0.72 20.71 29.29
CA GLU A 1145 -0.42 19.88 29.69
C GLU A 1145 -1.22 19.31 28.51
N PHE A 1146 -1.76 18.11 28.69
CA PHE A 1146 -2.81 17.54 27.85
C PHE A 1146 -4.10 17.42 28.66
N GLU A 1147 -5.00 18.39 28.53
CA GLU A 1147 -6.36 18.29 29.06
C GLU A 1147 -7.16 17.24 28.28
N THR A 1148 -7.78 16.29 28.99
CA THR A 1148 -8.78 15.37 28.44
C THR A 1148 -10.17 15.81 28.92
N GLU A 1149 -10.94 16.49 28.08
CA GLU A 1149 -12.35 16.80 28.37
C GLU A 1149 -13.19 15.52 28.46
N GLU A 1150 -13.91 15.37 29.57
CA GLU A 1150 -14.91 14.32 29.78
C GLU A 1150 -16.14 14.51 28.88
N LYS A 1151 -16.88 13.43 28.61
CA LYS A 1151 -18.21 13.51 27.98
C LYS A 1151 -19.20 12.49 28.56
N GLU A 1152 -20.03 12.99 29.47
CA GLU A 1152 -21.33 12.39 29.76
C GLU A 1152 -22.39 12.82 28.72
N GLY A 1153 -23.49 12.08 28.63
CA GLY A 1153 -24.79 12.66 28.23
C GLY A 1153 -25.40 12.22 26.88
N VAL A 1154 -26.10 11.08 26.92
CA VAL A 1154 -27.22 10.64 26.04
C VAL A 1154 -26.94 10.52 24.53
#